data_AF-A0A166IK78-F1
#
_entry.id   AF-A0A166IK78-F1
#
_cell.length_a   1.000
_cell.length_b   1.000
_cell.length_c   1.000
_cell.angle_alpha   90.00
_cell.angle_beta   90.00
_cell.angle_gamma   90.00
#
_symmetry.space_group_name_H-M   'P 1'
#
loop_
_entity.id
_entity.type
_entity.pdbx_description
1 polymer ?
#
loop_
_entity_poly.entity_id
_entity_poly.type
_entity_poly.pdbx_seq_one_letter_code
_entity_poly.pdbx_strand_id
1 'polypeptide(L)'
;MKTTLFLAAALAAAPAFAQVQEWGQCGGIQWTGQTSCASGLVCTELNPYYYQCLPPSSTSTTTSSTTKSTTTTTSSSTKSTTTTTTTTTTSSTTKSTTTTTSSTTTSSTSTGSSTPTPCVGRVKFAGVNIAGFDFGCDTNGNCNVTQAYPPITQTYGPDGIGQMKHFVTDDGFNMFRLPVGWQYLTNGVAAGPLYQPLFSNYDILVQGCLATGAYCIIDIHNYARFNGAIVGQGGPPSSALASVWGDLAAYYANQPRIVFGTMNEPHDVPSITTWAQTVQAVVTAIRQAGATSQMILLPGNDWTSAAAYISDGSAAALGAVTNPDGSTTNLIFEVHKYSDSDNSGTHTNCVTNNIADAFQPLATYARANNRLVLNTEFGGGNGTDCITDIGQQLAFLNANSDVFLGWTGWSAGSFDATYNLGLTPVNHGGVWTDTPLVASALIPAFQGVPTPSCSATWTTTSTSTTTTTTSTSKSTTTTTTSSTTTTTSSTTKTTTTTTTSKTGTPTISGNPFVGKTALPNPYYTAEIQAAIPLITDAHTAAAAAVVENIPTFFWLDTVSKVSTLQSILAAAAASGSNNLVEIVVYDLPNRDCHAKASNGEFTIANNGVANYENYIDQIVSVIAQYPTVSVVAVIEPDSLANLVTNLSDPNCSAAQTAYKTCIVYAIQRLSTVGVAMYLDAGHAGWLGWPANLQPAATLFGQIYQSAGSPNTVRGLATNVANYNSYTTNSPDPCTQGDPNYDELLYITALAPLLSSSGFPAHFIVDQGRSGQQNLRQQWGDWCNIKGAGFGIRPTTVTNSSYVDSIVWVKPGGECDGTSNSSAPRYDSTCSLSDADQPAPQAGQWFQEYFVTLVAKANPPLI
;
A
#
# COMPACT_ATOMS: atom_id res chain seq x y z
N MET A 1 -11.79 -40.15 -74.66
CA MET A 1 -12.86 -41.16 -74.52
C MET A 1 -13.26 -41.23 -73.05
N LYS A 2 -14.54 -41.53 -72.76
CA LYS A 2 -15.08 -42.16 -71.54
C LYS A 2 -14.57 -41.71 -70.15
N THR A 3 -15.29 -40.73 -69.60
CA THR A 3 -16.01 -40.80 -68.31
C THR A 3 -15.67 -41.91 -67.29
N THR A 4 -15.46 -41.50 -66.04
CA THR A 4 -16.15 -42.06 -64.86
C THR A 4 -16.63 -40.90 -63.98
N LEU A 5 -17.80 -41.02 -63.35
CA LEU A 5 -18.43 -39.99 -62.54
C LEU A 5 -18.58 -40.51 -61.10
N PHE A 6 -18.24 -39.71 -60.09
CA PHE A 6 -18.61 -39.97 -58.70
C PHE A 6 -19.27 -38.74 -58.09
N LEU A 7 -20.41 -38.97 -57.42
CA LEU A 7 -21.28 -37.94 -56.86
C LEU A 7 -21.07 -37.91 -55.35
N ALA A 8 -20.56 -36.80 -54.81
CA ALA A 8 -20.39 -36.60 -53.37
C ALA A 8 -21.56 -35.77 -52.81
N ALA A 9 -22.39 -36.38 -51.97
CA ALA A 9 -23.49 -35.69 -51.29
C ALA A 9 -22.96 -34.95 -50.05
N ALA A 10 -22.95 -33.62 -50.09
CA ALA A 10 -22.60 -32.81 -48.93
C ALA A 10 -23.79 -32.70 -47.96
N LEU A 11 -23.77 -33.48 -46.88
CA LEU A 11 -24.68 -33.25 -45.75
C LEU A 11 -24.22 -31.99 -45.00
N ALA A 12 -25.06 -30.96 -44.97
CA ALA A 12 -24.83 -29.79 -44.12
C ALA A 12 -25.14 -30.15 -42.66
N ALA A 13 -24.12 -30.57 -41.91
CA ALA A 13 -24.22 -30.68 -40.46
C ALA A 13 -24.36 -29.29 -39.84
N ALA A 14 -25.42 -29.08 -39.05
CA ALA A 14 -25.52 -27.89 -38.21
C ALA A 14 -24.41 -27.93 -37.14
N PRO A 15 -23.82 -26.78 -36.75
CA PRO A 15 -22.82 -26.77 -35.70
C PRO A 15 -23.45 -27.16 -34.37
N ALA A 16 -23.06 -28.33 -33.85
CA ALA A 16 -23.34 -28.69 -32.47
C ALA A 16 -22.49 -27.78 -31.57
N PHE A 17 -23.14 -26.89 -30.83
CA PHE A 17 -22.49 -26.17 -29.73
C PHE A 17 -22.06 -27.20 -28.70
N ALA A 18 -20.76 -27.46 -28.58
CA ALA A 18 -20.24 -28.31 -27.53
C ALA A 18 -20.60 -27.71 -26.16
N GLN A 19 -21.06 -28.57 -25.27
CA GLN A 19 -21.40 -28.22 -23.90
C GLN A 19 -20.27 -28.64 -22.97
N VAL A 20 -20.01 -27.82 -21.96
CA VAL A 20 -19.00 -28.10 -20.94
C VAL A 20 -19.42 -29.34 -20.15
N GLN A 21 -18.55 -30.35 -20.11
CA GLN A 21 -18.79 -31.59 -19.38
C GLN A 21 -18.60 -31.40 -17.87
N GLU A 22 -18.93 -32.42 -17.09
CA GLU A 22 -18.72 -32.42 -15.63
C GLU A 22 -17.27 -32.06 -15.28
N TRP A 23 -17.09 -31.21 -14.27
CA TRP A 23 -15.81 -30.66 -13.81
C TRP A 23 -15.10 -29.71 -14.81
N GLY A 24 -15.68 -29.41 -15.96
CA GLY A 24 -15.17 -28.39 -16.89
C GLY A 24 -15.53 -26.95 -16.45
N GLN A 25 -14.69 -25.98 -16.84
CA GLN A 25 -14.94 -24.56 -16.60
C GLN A 25 -16.05 -24.01 -17.52
N CYS A 26 -16.95 -23.23 -16.95
CA CYS A 26 -18.13 -22.65 -17.62
C CYS A 26 -18.32 -21.15 -17.35
N GLY A 27 -17.36 -20.49 -16.70
CA GLY A 27 -17.43 -19.08 -16.36
C GLY A 27 -16.20 -18.61 -15.59
N GLY A 28 -16.11 -17.30 -15.39
CA GLY A 28 -15.01 -16.63 -14.69
C GLY A 28 -14.70 -15.27 -15.30
N ILE A 29 -14.13 -14.36 -14.51
CA ILE A 29 -13.46 -13.16 -14.97
C ILE A 29 -12.37 -13.58 -15.98
N GLN A 30 -12.40 -12.97 -17.17
CA GLN A 30 -11.60 -13.33 -18.36
C GLN A 30 -11.88 -14.70 -19.01
N TRP A 31 -12.85 -15.50 -18.54
CA TRP A 31 -13.25 -16.73 -19.26
C TRP A 31 -13.98 -16.40 -20.58
N THR A 32 -13.36 -16.76 -21.70
CA THR A 32 -13.91 -16.60 -23.06
C THR A 32 -14.40 -17.90 -23.69
N GLY A 33 -14.35 -19.00 -22.93
CA GLY A 33 -14.76 -20.33 -23.38
C GLY A 33 -16.28 -20.56 -23.34
N GLN A 34 -16.67 -21.83 -23.46
CA GLN A 34 -18.08 -22.25 -23.39
C GLN A 34 -18.66 -21.97 -22.00
N THR A 35 -19.91 -21.55 -21.93
CA THR A 35 -20.61 -21.23 -20.66
C THR A 35 -21.80 -22.14 -20.34
N SER A 36 -22.21 -22.98 -21.30
CA SER A 36 -23.34 -23.91 -21.15
C SER A 36 -22.85 -25.30 -20.76
N CYS A 37 -23.19 -25.74 -19.55
CA CYS A 37 -22.95 -27.11 -19.10
C CYS A 37 -23.78 -28.15 -19.88
N ALA A 38 -23.34 -29.41 -19.85
CA ALA A 38 -24.07 -30.55 -20.37
C ALA A 38 -25.37 -30.81 -19.59
N SER A 39 -26.32 -31.48 -20.23
CA SER A 39 -27.66 -31.74 -19.66
C SER A 39 -27.58 -32.50 -18.33
N GLY A 40 -28.12 -31.90 -17.26
CA GLY A 40 -28.10 -32.45 -15.90
C GLY A 40 -27.09 -31.79 -14.94
N LEU A 41 -26.26 -30.87 -15.44
CA LEU A 41 -25.24 -30.14 -14.66
C LEU A 41 -25.58 -28.66 -14.53
N VAL A 42 -25.05 -28.02 -13.48
CA VAL A 42 -25.21 -26.59 -13.18
C VAL A 42 -23.84 -25.90 -13.24
N CYS A 43 -23.77 -24.73 -13.86
CA CYS A 43 -22.57 -23.89 -13.80
C CYS A 43 -22.52 -23.18 -12.45
N THR A 44 -21.64 -23.64 -11.57
CA THR A 44 -21.53 -23.19 -10.18
C THR A 44 -20.29 -22.32 -10.01
N GLU A 45 -20.46 -21.10 -9.49
CA GLU A 45 -19.34 -20.25 -9.12
C GLU A 45 -18.55 -20.89 -7.96
N LEU A 46 -17.24 -21.09 -8.15
CA LEU A 46 -16.33 -21.50 -7.08
C LEU A 46 -15.50 -20.32 -6.57
N ASN A 47 -15.13 -19.42 -7.48
CA ASN A 47 -14.62 -18.08 -7.19
C ASN A 47 -14.87 -17.17 -8.42
N PRO A 48 -14.68 -15.85 -8.33
CA PRO A 48 -14.97 -14.92 -9.43
C PRO A 48 -14.21 -15.20 -10.74
N TYR A 49 -13.07 -15.90 -10.71
CA TYR A 49 -12.28 -16.27 -11.88
C TYR A 49 -12.59 -17.69 -12.41
N TYR A 50 -13.35 -18.50 -11.67
CA TYR A 50 -13.60 -19.90 -12.01
C TYR A 50 -14.98 -20.41 -11.58
N TYR A 51 -15.81 -20.74 -12.58
CA TYR A 51 -17.11 -21.38 -12.43
C TYR A 51 -17.04 -22.76 -13.08
N GLN A 52 -17.59 -23.79 -12.44
CA GLN A 52 -17.44 -25.19 -12.86
C GLN A 52 -18.79 -25.89 -13.06
N CYS A 53 -18.88 -26.80 -14.04
CA CYS A 53 -20.08 -27.61 -14.26
C CYS A 53 -20.17 -28.77 -13.27
N LEU A 54 -21.08 -28.66 -12.30
CA LEU A 54 -21.25 -29.62 -11.20
C LEU A 54 -22.63 -30.32 -11.23
N PRO A 55 -22.73 -31.55 -10.70
CA PRO A 55 -24.03 -32.16 -10.43
C PRO A 55 -24.83 -31.35 -9.39
N PRO A 56 -26.15 -31.15 -9.55
CA PRO A 56 -26.97 -30.40 -8.60
C PRO A 56 -27.05 -31.09 -7.24
N SER A 57 -26.51 -30.45 -6.21
CA SER A 57 -26.41 -30.98 -4.85
C SER A 57 -27.80 -31.11 -4.19
N SER A 58 -28.10 -32.28 -3.64
CA SER A 58 -29.47 -32.66 -3.26
C SER A 58 -29.87 -32.31 -1.82
N THR A 59 -30.02 -31.02 -1.50
CA THR A 59 -30.69 -30.61 -0.23
C THR A 59 -31.46 -29.28 -0.30
N SER A 60 -32.71 -29.31 0.18
CA SER A 60 -33.47 -28.21 0.81
C SER A 60 -33.80 -26.94 0.00
N THR A 61 -34.73 -27.10 -0.94
CA THR A 61 -35.88 -26.24 -1.25
C THR A 61 -36.15 -24.99 -0.38
N THR A 62 -36.44 -23.85 -1.02
CA THR A 62 -37.73 -23.11 -0.87
C THR A 62 -37.96 -22.20 -2.07
N THR A 63 -39.21 -22.15 -2.56
CA THR A 63 -39.59 -21.55 -3.85
C THR A 63 -40.14 -20.13 -3.71
N SER A 64 -39.84 -19.25 -4.68
CA SER A 64 -40.78 -18.23 -5.20
C SER A 64 -40.36 -17.76 -6.59
N SER A 65 -41.32 -17.46 -7.46
CA SER A 65 -41.10 -17.41 -8.91
C SER A 65 -41.95 -16.35 -9.63
N THR A 66 -41.33 -15.50 -10.48
CA THR A 66 -42.08 -14.74 -11.50
C THR A 66 -41.28 -14.48 -12.79
N THR A 67 -41.47 -15.38 -13.74
CA THR A 67 -41.62 -15.19 -15.21
C THR A 67 -41.18 -13.86 -15.87
N LYS A 68 -40.19 -13.95 -16.79
CA LYS A 68 -40.24 -13.58 -18.25
C LYS A 68 -41.16 -12.40 -18.65
N SER A 69 -40.76 -11.43 -19.48
CA SER A 69 -40.12 -11.63 -20.80
C SER A 69 -39.54 -10.36 -21.43
N THR A 70 -38.50 -10.53 -22.25
CA THR A 70 -38.06 -9.60 -23.31
C THR A 70 -39.13 -9.45 -24.40
N THR A 71 -39.12 -8.31 -25.12
CA THR A 71 -39.59 -8.21 -26.51
C THR A 71 -38.55 -7.47 -27.36
N THR A 72 -38.19 -8.04 -28.50
CA THR A 72 -37.14 -7.59 -29.41
C THR A 72 -37.72 -6.87 -30.62
N THR A 73 -37.00 -5.91 -31.19
CA THR A 73 -37.12 -5.62 -32.64
C THR A 73 -35.79 -5.20 -33.26
N THR A 74 -35.14 -6.12 -33.95
CA THR A 74 -34.03 -5.86 -34.87
C THR A 74 -34.55 -5.36 -36.21
N SER A 75 -33.81 -4.47 -36.87
CA SER A 75 -33.81 -4.36 -38.34
C SER A 75 -32.55 -3.65 -38.82
N SER A 76 -31.89 -4.24 -39.82
CA SER A 76 -30.63 -3.79 -40.40
C SER A 76 -30.83 -3.21 -41.80
N SER A 77 -29.95 -2.30 -42.22
CA SER A 77 -29.35 -2.33 -43.58
C SER A 77 -28.33 -1.21 -43.77
N THR A 78 -27.59 -1.29 -44.88
CA THR A 78 -26.25 -0.74 -45.05
C THR A 78 -26.15 0.45 -46.02
N LYS A 79 -25.17 1.33 -45.73
CA LYS A 79 -24.23 1.94 -46.69
C LYS A 79 -24.68 3.13 -47.58
N SER A 80 -24.32 4.33 -47.10
CA SER A 80 -23.55 5.41 -47.77
C SER A 80 -23.80 5.77 -49.26
N THR A 81 -24.04 7.06 -49.53
CA THR A 81 -23.26 7.88 -50.51
C THR A 81 -23.42 9.40 -50.24
N THR A 82 -22.37 10.16 -50.53
CA THR A 82 -22.20 11.64 -50.65
C THR A 82 -23.41 12.34 -51.32
N THR A 83 -23.79 13.61 -51.09
CA THR A 83 -23.10 14.93 -51.30
C THR A 83 -24.07 16.06 -50.78
N THR A 84 -23.85 17.38 -50.70
CA THR A 84 -22.99 18.37 -51.41
C THR A 84 -22.69 19.62 -50.56
N THR A 85 -21.60 20.32 -50.92
CA THR A 85 -21.12 21.66 -50.50
C THR A 85 -22.12 22.82 -50.62
N THR A 86 -21.95 23.88 -49.82
CA THR A 86 -21.91 25.29 -50.29
C THR A 86 -21.06 26.13 -49.33
N THR A 87 -20.23 27.03 -49.86
CA THR A 87 -19.25 27.85 -49.13
C THR A 87 -19.44 29.33 -49.47
N THR A 88 -19.26 30.25 -48.52
CA THR A 88 -19.11 31.68 -48.83
C THR A 88 -18.09 32.34 -47.90
N THR A 89 -17.16 33.11 -48.49
CA THR A 89 -16.08 33.85 -47.81
C THR A 89 -16.16 35.34 -48.13
N THR A 90 -15.77 36.19 -47.18
CA THR A 90 -15.41 37.60 -47.46
C THR A 90 -14.46 38.15 -46.37
N SER A 91 -13.72 39.22 -46.69
CA SER A 91 -12.52 39.63 -45.94
C SER A 91 -12.42 41.13 -45.64
N SER A 92 -11.62 41.44 -44.61
CA SER A 92 -10.66 42.57 -44.52
C SER A 92 -11.07 44.04 -44.25
N THR A 93 -10.19 44.68 -43.43
CA THR A 93 -9.75 46.11 -43.42
C THR A 93 -10.60 47.25 -42.79
N THR A 94 -10.31 47.51 -41.51
CA THR A 94 -9.79 48.79 -40.94
C THR A 94 -10.22 50.17 -41.49
N LYS A 95 -10.67 51.06 -40.58
CA LYS A 95 -10.13 52.45 -40.47
C LYS A 95 -10.31 53.04 -39.06
N SER A 96 -9.54 54.10 -38.75
CA SER A 96 -9.49 54.82 -37.46
C SER A 96 -10.05 56.25 -37.58
N THR A 97 -10.59 56.78 -36.48
CA THR A 97 -10.80 58.23 -36.24
C THR A 97 -10.64 58.55 -34.74
N THR A 98 -10.12 59.73 -34.41
CA THR A 98 -9.82 60.20 -33.04
C THR A 98 -10.59 61.49 -32.71
N THR A 99 -11.16 61.64 -31.51
CA THR A 99 -11.45 62.98 -30.93
C THR A 99 -11.48 63.02 -29.39
N THR A 100 -11.25 64.22 -28.86
CA THR A 100 -10.83 64.57 -27.50
C THR A 100 -11.93 64.86 -26.47
N THR A 101 -11.63 64.53 -25.21
CA THR A 101 -12.00 65.16 -23.92
C THR A 101 -13.23 66.06 -23.78
N SER A 102 -13.95 65.89 -22.66
CA SER A 102 -14.47 67.02 -21.88
C SER A 102 -14.45 66.77 -20.36
N SER A 103 -14.10 67.86 -19.65
CA SER A 103 -14.01 68.10 -18.21
C SER A 103 -15.28 68.24 -17.38
N THR A 104 -15.58 67.42 -16.36
CA THR A 104 -16.52 67.86 -15.29
C THR A 104 -16.05 67.43 -13.90
N THR A 105 -15.73 68.40 -13.06
CA THR A 105 -15.45 68.22 -11.62
C THR A 105 -16.70 68.43 -10.78
N THR A 106 -16.92 67.54 -9.80
CA THR A 106 -17.85 67.77 -8.68
C THR A 106 -17.22 67.23 -7.38
N SER A 107 -17.40 67.96 -6.29
CA SER A 107 -16.61 67.78 -5.06
C SER A 107 -17.38 67.04 -3.97
N SER A 108 -16.73 66.02 -3.41
CA SER A 108 -16.83 65.51 -2.02
C SER A 108 -18.04 65.92 -1.16
N THR A 109 -18.76 64.92 -0.64
CA THR A 109 -19.35 64.98 0.71
C THR A 109 -19.10 63.64 1.39
N SER A 110 -18.19 63.63 2.38
CA SER A 110 -17.65 62.41 2.98
C SER A 110 -18.34 62.05 4.29
N THR A 111 -19.31 61.14 4.25
CA THR A 111 -19.72 60.37 5.44
C THR A 111 -18.73 59.21 5.62
N GLY A 112 -18.04 59.19 6.76
CA GLY A 112 -16.99 58.20 7.04
C GLY A 112 -17.54 56.80 7.29
N SER A 113 -17.74 56.02 6.24
CA SER A 113 -17.77 54.56 6.37
C SER A 113 -16.33 54.09 6.59
N SER A 114 -16.02 53.58 7.77
CA SER A 114 -14.75 52.92 8.04
C SER A 114 -14.76 51.54 7.38
N THR A 115 -14.36 51.47 6.12
CA THR A 115 -13.95 50.19 5.51
C THR A 115 -12.89 49.56 6.41
N PRO A 116 -13.05 48.28 6.81
CA PRO A 116 -12.03 47.61 7.60
C PRO A 116 -10.75 47.57 6.77
N THR A 117 -9.65 48.09 7.34
CA THR A 117 -8.33 47.96 6.73
C THR A 117 -8.04 46.48 6.52
N PRO A 118 -7.69 46.03 5.28
CA PRO A 118 -7.34 44.63 5.06
C PRO A 118 -6.25 44.20 6.04
N CYS A 119 -6.45 43.07 6.70
CA CYS A 119 -5.42 42.51 7.57
C CYS A 119 -4.28 42.01 6.68
N VAL A 120 -3.23 42.82 6.55
CA VAL A 120 -1.98 42.41 5.89
C VAL A 120 -1.38 41.30 6.73
N GLY A 121 -1.56 40.07 6.25
CA GLY A 121 -1.24 38.86 7.00
C GLY A 121 -0.63 37.80 6.11
N ARG A 122 -0.16 36.73 6.74
CA ARG A 122 0.20 35.50 6.07
C ARG A 122 -1.02 34.59 5.99
N VAL A 123 -1.17 33.87 4.88
CA VAL A 123 -2.13 32.76 4.79
C VAL A 123 -1.91 31.72 5.89
N LYS A 124 -2.93 30.94 6.21
CA LYS A 124 -2.84 29.90 7.26
C LYS A 124 -2.03 28.68 6.80
N PHE A 125 -2.10 28.34 5.50
CA PHE A 125 -1.54 27.12 4.95
C PHE A 125 -0.60 27.35 3.76
N ALA A 126 0.47 26.57 3.68
CA ALA A 126 1.40 26.52 2.56
C ALA A 126 2.03 25.13 2.42
N GLY A 127 2.37 24.74 1.20
CA GLY A 127 3.17 23.55 0.89
C GLY A 127 3.01 23.09 -0.56
N VAL A 128 3.04 21.77 -0.78
CA VAL A 128 3.08 21.15 -2.12
C VAL A 128 2.23 19.88 -2.22
N ASN A 129 1.96 19.46 -3.46
CA ASN A 129 1.27 18.21 -3.78
C ASN A 129 2.30 17.08 -3.87
N ILE A 130 2.09 15.98 -3.13
CA ILE A 130 2.97 14.80 -3.04
C ILE A 130 2.30 13.67 -3.85
N ALA A 131 2.56 13.65 -5.15
CA ALA A 131 1.88 12.79 -6.12
C ALA A 131 2.53 11.40 -6.24
N GLY A 132 1.80 10.45 -6.83
CA GLY A 132 2.25 9.11 -7.19
C GLY A 132 1.17 8.03 -7.05
N PHE A 133 0.19 8.20 -6.16
CA PHE A 133 -0.97 7.29 -6.01
C PHE A 133 -2.11 7.59 -7.02
N ASP A 134 -2.04 8.75 -7.67
CA ASP A 134 -2.81 9.19 -8.83
C ASP A 134 -2.21 8.74 -10.17
N PHE A 135 -0.92 8.34 -10.20
CA PHE A 135 -0.25 7.99 -11.45
C PHE A 135 -0.99 6.83 -12.15
N GLY A 136 -1.17 6.96 -13.46
CA GLY A 136 -2.03 6.06 -14.25
C GLY A 136 -3.49 6.52 -14.38
N CYS A 137 -3.93 7.58 -13.68
CA CYS A 137 -5.15 8.30 -14.01
C CYS A 137 -4.93 9.25 -15.20
N ASP A 138 -5.80 9.19 -16.20
CA ASP A 138 -5.95 10.24 -17.21
C ASP A 138 -6.99 11.28 -16.80
N THR A 139 -7.04 12.41 -17.51
CA THR A 139 -8.03 13.48 -17.29
C THR A 139 -9.48 13.03 -17.55
N ASN A 140 -9.70 11.91 -18.23
CA ASN A 140 -11.03 11.32 -18.38
C ASN A 140 -11.41 10.43 -17.18
N GLY A 141 -10.60 10.36 -16.12
CA GLY A 141 -10.83 9.51 -14.96
C GLY A 141 -10.72 8.01 -15.28
N ASN A 142 -10.03 7.63 -16.36
CA ASN A 142 -9.56 6.26 -16.58
C ASN A 142 -8.28 6.08 -15.76
N CYS A 143 -8.33 5.32 -14.66
CA CYS A 143 -7.16 5.06 -13.83
C CYS A 143 -6.69 3.61 -13.91
N ASN A 144 -5.45 3.39 -14.32
CA ASN A 144 -4.79 2.09 -14.23
C ASN A 144 -4.00 1.97 -12.91
N VAL A 145 -4.53 1.15 -11.99
CA VAL A 145 -3.94 0.87 -10.67
C VAL A 145 -2.50 0.37 -10.74
N THR A 146 -2.09 -0.32 -11.82
CA THR A 146 -0.71 -0.83 -11.96
C THR A 146 0.31 0.21 -12.43
N GLN A 147 -0.13 1.43 -12.74
CA GLN A 147 0.73 2.58 -13.08
C GLN A 147 0.89 3.57 -11.92
N ALA A 148 0.22 3.33 -10.78
CA ALA A 148 0.50 4.06 -9.56
C ALA A 148 1.96 3.80 -9.14
N TYR A 149 2.68 4.86 -8.81
CA TYR A 149 4.04 4.81 -8.28
C TYR A 149 4.04 5.52 -6.91
N PRO A 150 3.61 4.83 -5.83
CA PRO A 150 3.44 5.45 -4.51
C PRO A 150 4.71 6.14 -3.99
N PRO A 151 4.66 7.38 -3.48
CA PRO A 151 5.82 8.07 -2.91
C PRO A 151 6.10 7.60 -1.47
N ILE A 152 6.24 6.28 -1.30
CA ILE A 152 6.59 5.60 -0.05
C ILE A 152 7.66 4.53 -0.31
N THR A 153 8.68 4.48 0.55
CA THR A 153 9.81 3.55 0.40
C THR A 153 9.41 2.09 0.66
N GLN A 154 8.32 1.87 1.40
CA GLN A 154 7.73 0.55 1.66
C GLN A 154 7.24 -0.16 0.38
N THR A 155 7.06 0.57 -0.73
CA THR A 155 6.72 0.01 -2.04
C THR A 155 7.74 0.43 -3.12
N TYR A 156 9.00 0.66 -2.73
CA TYR A 156 10.13 1.01 -3.62
C TYR A 156 9.95 2.32 -4.40
N GLY A 157 9.02 3.20 -4.00
CA GLY A 157 8.91 4.54 -4.56
C GLY A 157 9.74 5.57 -3.79
N PRO A 158 9.78 6.82 -4.28
CA PRO A 158 10.61 7.87 -3.68
C PRO A 158 10.15 8.21 -2.27
N ASP A 159 11.06 8.74 -1.45
CA ASP A 159 10.80 9.05 -0.04
C ASP A 159 9.94 10.32 0.14
N GLY A 160 8.67 10.26 -0.25
CA GLY A 160 7.71 11.36 -0.09
C GLY A 160 7.47 11.75 1.36
N ILE A 161 7.66 10.82 2.30
CA ILE A 161 7.59 11.10 3.75
C ILE A 161 8.80 11.92 4.19
N GLY A 162 10.00 11.62 3.69
CA GLY A 162 11.20 12.44 3.85
C GLY A 162 11.07 13.82 3.21
N GLN A 163 10.51 13.91 2.01
CA GLN A 163 10.20 15.20 1.34
C GLN A 163 9.26 16.05 2.20
N MET A 164 8.11 15.50 2.64
CA MET A 164 7.18 16.21 3.53
C MET A 164 7.84 16.63 4.85
N LYS A 165 8.74 15.81 5.40
CA LYS A 165 9.47 16.15 6.62
C LYS A 165 10.40 17.34 6.41
N HIS A 166 11.22 17.34 5.35
CA HIS A 166 12.08 18.46 4.95
C HIS A 166 11.29 19.77 4.80
N PHE A 167 10.22 19.72 3.99
CA PHE A 167 9.29 20.83 3.79
C PHE A 167 8.69 21.41 5.08
N VAL A 168 8.51 20.60 6.14
CA VAL A 168 8.03 21.07 7.45
C VAL A 168 9.16 21.58 8.35
N THR A 169 10.30 20.88 8.42
CA THR A 169 11.37 21.22 9.37
C THR A 169 12.24 22.39 8.94
N ASP A 170 12.45 22.53 7.63
CA ASP A 170 13.46 23.42 7.07
C ASP A 170 12.77 24.62 6.41
N ASP A 171 11.71 24.35 5.65
CA ASP A 171 11.00 25.32 4.81
C ASP A 171 9.74 25.88 5.49
N GLY A 172 9.29 25.22 6.57
CA GLY A 172 8.21 25.68 7.43
C GLY A 172 6.82 25.58 6.81
N PHE A 173 6.66 24.81 5.73
CA PHE A 173 5.34 24.44 5.18
C PHE A 173 4.54 23.62 6.20
N ASN A 174 3.22 23.58 6.01
CA ASN A 174 2.31 23.00 7.00
C ASN A 174 1.05 22.36 6.39
N MET A 175 1.01 22.17 5.07
CA MET A 175 -0.07 21.50 4.36
C MET A 175 0.47 20.76 3.13
N PHE A 176 0.06 19.51 2.95
CA PHE A 176 0.35 18.71 1.75
C PHE A 176 -0.93 18.17 1.15
N ARG A 177 -0.98 18.08 -0.18
CA ARG A 177 -2.02 17.37 -0.91
C ARG A 177 -1.50 16.02 -1.36
N LEU A 178 -2.30 14.98 -1.18
CA LEU A 178 -1.94 13.58 -1.36
C LEU A 178 -2.90 12.95 -2.40
N PRO A 179 -2.69 13.18 -3.71
CA PRO A 179 -3.55 12.66 -4.77
C PRO A 179 -3.62 11.13 -4.79
N VAL A 180 -4.79 10.58 -5.07
CA VAL A 180 -5.00 9.13 -5.26
C VAL A 180 -6.12 8.84 -6.23
N GLY A 181 -5.92 7.87 -7.12
CA GLY A 181 -6.98 7.39 -8.01
C GLY A 181 -8.10 6.67 -7.24
N TRP A 182 -9.37 6.97 -7.55
CA TRP A 182 -10.54 6.28 -7.01
C TRP A 182 -10.43 4.76 -7.24
N GLN A 183 -10.04 4.35 -8.45
CA GLN A 183 -9.79 2.96 -8.79
C GLN A 183 -8.68 2.32 -7.94
N TYR A 184 -7.72 3.08 -7.39
CA TYR A 184 -6.71 2.57 -6.46
C TYR A 184 -7.34 2.29 -5.09
N LEU A 185 -8.16 3.22 -4.57
CA LEU A 185 -8.88 3.07 -3.30
C LEU A 185 -9.88 1.90 -3.30
N THR A 186 -10.48 1.56 -4.44
CA THR A 186 -11.53 0.53 -4.55
C THR A 186 -11.12 -0.71 -5.37
N ASN A 187 -9.88 -0.80 -5.86
CA ASN A 187 -9.44 -1.83 -6.81
C ASN A 187 -10.35 -1.94 -8.06
N GLY A 188 -10.59 -0.81 -8.70
CA GLY A 188 -11.26 -0.73 -10.01
C GLY A 188 -12.78 -0.78 -10.02
N VAL A 189 -13.47 -0.83 -8.88
CA VAL A 189 -14.96 -0.74 -8.82
C VAL A 189 -15.45 0.66 -8.46
N ALA A 190 -16.50 1.13 -9.14
CA ALA A 190 -17.05 2.47 -8.88
C ALA A 190 -17.77 2.58 -7.53
N ALA A 191 -18.30 1.48 -7.00
CA ALA A 191 -18.98 1.42 -5.71
C ALA A 191 -18.62 0.13 -4.98
N GLY A 192 -18.23 0.27 -3.72
CA GLY A 192 -17.72 -0.81 -2.87
C GLY A 192 -16.93 -0.21 -1.70
N PRO A 193 -16.57 -1.03 -0.69
CA PRO A 193 -15.73 -0.58 0.41
C PRO A 193 -14.30 -0.30 -0.06
N LEU A 194 -13.55 0.48 0.74
CA LEU A 194 -12.10 0.65 0.55
C LEU A 194 -11.37 -0.69 0.49
N TYR A 195 -10.69 -0.95 -0.63
CA TYR A 195 -9.95 -2.19 -0.86
C TYR A 195 -8.64 -2.19 -0.04
N GLN A 196 -8.72 -2.79 1.14
CA GLN A 196 -7.71 -2.68 2.20
C GLN A 196 -6.26 -2.90 1.74
N PRO A 197 -5.90 -3.88 0.89
CA PRO A 197 -4.51 -4.08 0.46
C PRO A 197 -3.87 -2.92 -0.33
N LEU A 198 -4.68 -2.14 -1.04
CA LEU A 198 -4.20 -0.92 -1.72
C LEU A 198 -4.34 0.29 -0.79
N PHE A 199 -5.49 0.41 -0.11
CA PHE A 199 -5.74 1.50 0.84
C PHE A 199 -4.69 1.57 1.96
N SER A 200 -4.17 0.44 2.45
CA SER A 200 -3.11 0.43 3.47
C SER A 200 -1.80 1.08 3.00
N ASN A 201 -1.47 0.99 1.71
CA ASN A 201 -0.32 1.69 1.16
C ASN A 201 -0.57 3.20 1.16
N TYR A 202 -1.75 3.63 0.75
CA TYR A 202 -2.12 5.04 0.77
C TYR A 202 -2.13 5.62 2.19
N ASP A 203 -2.66 4.88 3.17
CA ASP A 203 -2.62 5.27 4.58
C ASP A 203 -1.18 5.46 5.11
N ILE A 204 -0.18 4.67 4.68
CA ILE A 204 1.23 4.91 5.07
C ILE A 204 1.68 6.33 4.69
N LEU A 205 1.30 6.85 3.52
CA LEU A 205 1.60 8.22 3.12
C LEU A 205 0.81 9.24 3.96
N VAL A 206 -0.48 8.98 4.23
CA VAL A 206 -1.33 9.88 5.03
C VAL A 206 -0.84 9.95 6.49
N GLN A 207 -0.50 8.82 7.11
CA GLN A 207 0.10 8.80 8.45
C GLN A 207 1.49 9.46 8.45
N GLY A 208 2.30 9.25 7.41
CA GLY A 208 3.58 9.94 7.21
C GLY A 208 3.41 11.46 7.19
N CYS A 209 2.43 11.96 6.44
CA CYS A 209 2.05 13.37 6.42
C CYS A 209 1.60 13.85 7.82
N LEU A 210 0.67 13.13 8.48
CA LEU A 210 0.14 13.50 9.80
C LEU A 210 1.23 13.53 10.88
N ALA A 211 2.24 12.65 10.79
CA ALA A 211 3.37 12.57 11.71
C ALA A 211 4.29 13.80 11.66
N THR A 212 4.33 14.54 10.54
CA THR A 212 5.02 15.85 10.48
C THR A 212 4.31 16.94 11.30
N GLY A 213 3.01 16.76 11.57
CA GLY A 213 2.15 17.79 12.16
C GLY A 213 1.53 18.76 11.15
N ALA A 214 1.76 18.56 9.84
CA ALA A 214 1.07 19.26 8.75
C ALA A 214 -0.41 18.82 8.60
N TYR A 215 -1.17 19.64 7.87
CA TYR A 215 -2.49 19.27 7.35
C TYR A 215 -2.34 18.41 6.08
N CYS A 216 -3.20 17.42 5.92
CA CYS A 216 -3.10 16.42 4.86
C CYS A 216 -4.41 16.40 4.06
N ILE A 217 -4.38 16.90 2.83
CA ILE A 217 -5.51 16.86 1.91
C ILE A 217 -5.51 15.50 1.22
N ILE A 218 -6.48 14.66 1.56
CA ILE A 218 -6.82 13.48 0.77
C ILE A 218 -7.55 13.98 -0.47
N ASP A 219 -7.05 13.65 -1.66
CA ASP A 219 -7.60 14.11 -2.95
C ASP A 219 -7.92 12.91 -3.85
N ILE A 220 -9.17 12.80 -4.31
CA ILE A 220 -9.55 11.76 -5.27
C ILE A 220 -9.34 12.30 -6.69
N HIS A 221 -8.30 11.80 -7.36
CA HIS A 221 -7.70 12.42 -8.54
C HIS A 221 -8.36 12.01 -9.87
N ASN A 222 -9.69 12.22 -9.96
CA ASN A 222 -10.54 11.55 -10.95
C ASN A 222 -11.34 12.46 -11.89
N TYR A 223 -11.15 13.78 -11.87
CA TYR A 223 -11.73 14.70 -12.88
C TYR A 223 -13.27 14.61 -12.98
N ALA A 224 -13.93 14.40 -11.83
CA ALA A 224 -15.37 14.10 -11.69
C ALA A 224 -15.89 12.88 -12.48
N ARG A 225 -15.01 11.96 -12.86
CA ARG A 225 -15.28 10.82 -13.74
C ARG A 225 -14.86 9.48 -13.14
N PHE A 226 -15.45 8.41 -13.67
CA PHE A 226 -14.96 7.05 -13.50
C PHE A 226 -15.00 6.37 -14.87
N ASN A 227 -13.83 5.98 -15.39
CA ASN A 227 -13.66 5.37 -16.71
C ASN A 227 -14.37 6.16 -17.84
N GLY A 228 -14.07 7.46 -17.95
CA GLY A 228 -14.65 8.37 -18.97
C GLY A 228 -16.01 8.99 -18.62
N ALA A 229 -16.75 8.43 -17.67
CA ALA A 229 -18.15 8.80 -17.43
C ALA A 229 -18.36 9.66 -16.16
N ILE A 230 -19.05 10.79 -16.30
CA ILE A 230 -19.16 11.85 -15.27
C ILE A 230 -20.14 11.46 -14.14
N VAL A 231 -19.72 11.59 -12.89
CA VAL A 231 -20.50 11.17 -11.70
C VAL A 231 -21.81 11.96 -11.58
N GLY A 232 -22.92 11.23 -11.47
CA GLY A 232 -24.28 11.75 -11.45
C GLY A 232 -24.80 12.23 -12.81
N GLN A 233 -24.00 12.19 -13.87
CA GLN A 233 -24.28 12.78 -15.19
C GLN A 233 -23.92 11.84 -16.35
N GLY A 234 -24.15 10.53 -16.17
CA GLY A 234 -23.93 9.48 -17.16
C GLY A 234 -22.94 8.40 -16.71
N GLY A 235 -22.07 8.73 -15.75
CA GLY A 235 -21.24 7.79 -15.00
C GLY A 235 -21.91 7.27 -13.72
N PRO A 236 -21.12 6.85 -12.72
CA PRO A 236 -21.64 6.32 -11.46
C PRO A 236 -22.60 7.30 -10.76
N PRO A 237 -23.59 6.83 -9.99
CA PRO A 237 -24.47 7.71 -9.23
C PRO A 237 -23.68 8.45 -8.14
N SER A 238 -24.16 9.63 -7.73
CA SER A 238 -23.55 10.43 -6.65
C SER A 238 -23.31 9.66 -5.35
N SER A 239 -24.17 8.67 -5.06
CA SER A 239 -24.04 7.78 -3.91
C SER A 239 -22.81 6.87 -3.95
N ALA A 240 -22.26 6.58 -5.13
CA ALA A 240 -21.05 5.77 -5.28
C ALA A 240 -19.82 6.53 -4.74
N LEU A 241 -19.62 7.76 -5.19
CA LEU A 241 -18.56 8.65 -4.71
C LEU A 241 -18.76 9.03 -3.23
N ALA A 242 -20.01 9.27 -2.83
CA ALA A 242 -20.34 9.54 -1.42
C ALA A 242 -20.09 8.33 -0.50
N SER A 243 -20.20 7.09 -0.98
CA SER A 243 -19.86 5.88 -0.20
C SER A 243 -18.36 5.82 0.11
N VAL A 244 -17.51 6.01 -0.89
CA VAL A 244 -16.05 5.97 -0.70
C VAL A 244 -15.56 7.11 0.19
N TRP A 245 -16.14 8.31 0.05
CA TRP A 245 -15.88 9.41 0.99
C TRP A 245 -16.42 9.15 2.40
N GLY A 246 -17.52 8.41 2.53
CA GLY A 246 -18.04 7.96 3.83
C GLY A 246 -17.07 7.01 4.54
N ASP A 247 -16.51 6.03 3.83
CA ASP A 247 -15.53 5.09 4.38
C ASP A 247 -14.22 5.79 4.77
N LEU A 248 -13.70 6.66 3.89
CA LEU A 248 -12.52 7.49 4.20
C LEU A 248 -12.78 8.38 5.43
N ALA A 249 -13.92 9.05 5.48
CA ALA A 249 -14.27 9.91 6.60
C ALA A 249 -14.49 9.14 7.90
N ALA A 250 -14.99 7.91 7.86
CA ALA A 250 -15.13 7.05 9.03
C ALA A 250 -13.76 6.64 9.58
N TYR A 251 -12.83 6.28 8.69
CA TYR A 251 -11.45 5.93 9.06
C TYR A 251 -10.70 7.13 9.68
N TYR A 252 -10.80 8.30 9.04
CA TYR A 252 -10.09 9.52 9.44
C TYR A 252 -10.86 10.45 10.39
N ALA A 253 -12.04 10.04 10.89
CA ALA A 253 -12.95 10.89 11.67
C ALA A 253 -12.30 11.61 12.87
N ASN A 254 -11.36 10.93 13.52
CA ASN A 254 -10.66 11.44 14.71
C ASN A 254 -9.37 12.23 14.41
N GLN A 255 -9.01 12.43 13.14
CA GLN A 255 -7.81 13.14 12.72
C GLN A 255 -8.12 14.60 12.33
N PRO A 256 -7.91 15.61 13.20
CA PRO A 256 -8.32 17.00 12.97
C PRO A 256 -7.46 17.76 11.95
N ARG A 257 -6.39 17.12 11.45
CA ARG A 257 -5.50 17.65 10.40
C ARG A 257 -5.83 17.11 9.00
N ILE A 258 -6.76 16.16 8.89
CA ILE A 258 -7.24 15.68 7.59
C ILE A 258 -8.14 16.74 6.96
N VAL A 259 -7.99 16.88 5.65
CA VAL A 259 -8.80 17.71 4.76
C VAL A 259 -9.31 16.82 3.63
N PHE A 260 -10.58 16.94 3.29
CA PHE A 260 -11.21 16.13 2.25
C PHE A 260 -11.33 16.95 0.95
N GLY A 261 -10.37 16.79 0.04
CA GLY A 261 -10.38 17.34 -1.32
C GLY A 261 -11.29 16.49 -2.20
N THR A 262 -12.54 16.93 -2.42
CA THR A 262 -13.61 15.97 -2.79
C THR A 262 -13.50 15.39 -4.20
N MET A 263 -12.74 16.04 -5.09
CA MET A 263 -12.41 15.58 -6.45
C MET A 263 -11.38 16.51 -7.11
N ASN A 264 -10.34 15.99 -7.74
CA ASN A 264 -9.48 16.80 -8.61
C ASN A 264 -10.25 17.30 -9.85
N GLU A 265 -10.05 18.57 -10.21
CA GLU A 265 -10.40 19.21 -11.51
C GLU A 265 -11.59 18.63 -12.31
N PRO A 266 -12.84 18.75 -11.83
CA PRO A 266 -14.00 18.59 -12.70
C PRO A 266 -13.92 19.54 -13.92
N HIS A 267 -14.02 18.98 -15.12
CA HIS A 267 -14.07 19.72 -16.39
C HIS A 267 -15.15 19.16 -17.32
N ASP A 268 -15.59 19.94 -18.31
CA ASP A 268 -16.70 19.61 -19.25
C ASP A 268 -17.98 19.09 -18.57
N VAL A 269 -18.23 19.49 -17.32
CA VAL A 269 -19.38 19.02 -16.53
C VAL A 269 -20.67 19.63 -17.09
N PRO A 270 -21.63 18.84 -17.63
CA PRO A 270 -22.80 19.38 -18.33
C PRO A 270 -23.73 20.24 -17.47
N SER A 271 -23.80 19.94 -16.17
CA SER A 271 -24.58 20.67 -15.16
C SER A 271 -23.76 20.80 -13.88
N ILE A 272 -23.20 22.00 -13.66
CA ILE A 272 -22.52 22.35 -12.41
C ILE A 272 -23.47 22.27 -11.19
N THR A 273 -24.77 22.54 -11.38
CA THR A 273 -25.80 22.34 -10.35
C THR A 273 -25.95 20.87 -9.96
N THR A 274 -25.84 19.93 -10.92
CA THR A 274 -25.89 18.49 -10.64
C THR A 274 -24.59 17.99 -10.03
N TRP A 275 -23.44 18.58 -10.38
CA TRP A 275 -22.19 18.33 -9.66
C TRP A 275 -22.25 18.83 -8.21
N ALA A 276 -22.80 20.01 -7.95
CA ALA A 276 -23.01 20.50 -6.59
C ALA A 276 -23.96 19.58 -5.77
N GLN A 277 -24.92 18.91 -6.42
CA GLN A 277 -25.72 17.85 -5.77
C GLN A 277 -24.89 16.61 -5.43
N THR A 278 -23.93 16.21 -6.28
CA THR A 278 -22.95 15.17 -5.95
C THR A 278 -22.06 15.58 -4.78
N VAL A 279 -21.53 16.80 -4.78
CA VAL A 279 -20.70 17.32 -3.68
C VAL A 279 -21.51 17.44 -2.38
N GLN A 280 -22.79 17.83 -2.44
CA GLN A 280 -23.70 17.81 -1.29
C GLN A 280 -23.88 16.38 -0.73
N ALA A 281 -24.00 15.35 -1.57
CA ALA A 281 -24.07 13.97 -1.12
C ALA A 281 -22.76 13.53 -0.42
N VAL A 282 -21.60 13.91 -0.98
CA VAL A 282 -20.27 13.68 -0.40
C VAL A 282 -20.11 14.37 0.96
N VAL A 283 -20.40 15.68 1.06
CA VAL A 283 -20.38 16.44 2.33
C VAL A 283 -21.29 15.79 3.37
N THR A 284 -22.48 15.35 2.96
CA THR A 284 -23.44 14.66 3.86
C THR A 284 -22.85 13.36 4.40
N ALA A 285 -22.26 12.52 3.54
CA ALA A 285 -21.63 11.26 3.96
C ALA A 285 -20.43 11.49 4.89
N ILE A 286 -19.53 12.42 4.56
CA ILE A 286 -18.35 12.76 5.38
C ILE A 286 -18.77 13.19 6.80
N ARG A 287 -19.79 14.06 6.92
CA ARG A 287 -20.29 14.50 8.23
C ARG A 287 -21.05 13.40 8.97
N GLN A 288 -21.80 12.54 8.27
CA GLN A 288 -22.50 11.39 8.87
C GLN A 288 -21.54 10.29 9.38
N ALA A 289 -20.38 10.14 8.74
CA ALA A 289 -19.30 9.26 9.18
C ALA A 289 -18.55 9.74 10.44
N GLY A 290 -18.91 10.92 10.98
CA GLY A 290 -18.38 11.48 12.23
C GLY A 290 -17.26 12.52 12.06
N ALA A 291 -16.76 12.73 10.84
CA ALA A 291 -15.72 13.71 10.53
C ALA A 291 -16.27 15.15 10.55
N THR A 292 -16.54 15.66 11.75
CA THR A 292 -17.28 16.91 12.01
C THR A 292 -16.41 18.17 12.09
N SER A 293 -15.09 18.02 12.31
CA SER A 293 -14.17 19.15 12.54
C SER A 293 -13.35 19.53 11.30
N GLN A 294 -13.15 18.58 10.39
CA GLN A 294 -12.29 18.67 9.22
C GLN A 294 -12.80 19.66 8.17
N MET A 295 -11.89 20.18 7.35
CA MET A 295 -12.25 20.95 6.16
C MET A 295 -12.66 20.00 5.03
N ILE A 296 -13.69 20.39 4.28
CA ILE A 296 -14.11 19.73 3.05
C ILE A 296 -14.02 20.76 1.94
N LEU A 297 -13.35 20.41 0.84
CA LEU A 297 -13.07 21.30 -0.27
C LEU A 297 -14.07 21.04 -1.41
N LEU A 298 -14.50 22.12 -2.06
CA LEU A 298 -15.56 22.12 -3.07
C LEU A 298 -14.98 22.50 -4.45
N PRO A 299 -14.65 21.53 -5.31
CA PRO A 299 -14.05 21.74 -6.63
C PRO A 299 -15.11 22.07 -7.68
N GLY A 300 -14.78 23.04 -8.55
CA GLY A 300 -15.65 23.58 -9.60
C GLY A 300 -15.47 22.90 -10.96
N ASN A 301 -16.30 23.28 -11.93
CA ASN A 301 -16.11 22.94 -13.34
C ASN A 301 -14.93 23.74 -13.94
N ASP A 302 -14.69 23.56 -15.25
CA ASP A 302 -13.59 24.19 -16.01
C ASP A 302 -12.22 24.01 -15.31
N TRP A 303 -11.89 22.75 -15.00
CA TRP A 303 -10.64 22.37 -14.33
C TRP A 303 -10.50 23.02 -12.95
N THR A 304 -11.61 23.34 -12.27
CA THR A 304 -11.59 24.07 -10.99
C THR A 304 -10.86 25.44 -11.09
N SER A 305 -10.78 26.00 -12.31
CA SER A 305 -10.07 27.23 -12.65
C SER A 305 -10.51 28.43 -11.81
N ALA A 306 -9.56 29.00 -11.05
CA ALA A 306 -9.78 30.20 -10.23
C ALA A 306 -10.32 31.42 -11.03
N ALA A 307 -10.11 31.43 -12.35
CA ALA A 307 -10.64 32.46 -13.26
C ALA A 307 -12.10 32.21 -13.64
N ALA A 308 -12.45 30.95 -13.93
CA ALA A 308 -13.77 30.58 -14.41
C ALA A 308 -14.80 30.38 -13.28
N TYR A 309 -14.34 30.05 -12.06
CA TYR A 309 -15.16 29.60 -10.92
C TYR A 309 -16.39 30.47 -10.57
N ILE A 310 -16.41 31.75 -10.97
CA ILE A 310 -17.60 32.63 -10.81
C ILE A 310 -18.50 32.59 -12.07
N SER A 311 -17.90 32.65 -13.26
CA SER A 311 -18.58 32.80 -14.55
C SER A 311 -19.15 31.49 -15.11
N ASP A 312 -18.59 30.34 -14.73
CA ASP A 312 -19.10 29.00 -15.03
C ASP A 312 -20.32 28.60 -14.15
N GLY A 313 -20.53 29.32 -13.04
CA GLY A 313 -21.56 29.08 -12.04
C GLY A 313 -21.13 28.23 -10.83
N SER A 314 -19.87 27.77 -10.75
CA SER A 314 -19.37 26.93 -9.65
C SER A 314 -19.53 27.60 -8.29
N ALA A 315 -19.10 28.85 -8.14
CA ALA A 315 -19.22 29.62 -6.91
C ALA A 315 -20.66 29.78 -6.42
N ALA A 316 -21.64 29.82 -7.33
CA ALA A 316 -23.05 29.91 -6.98
C ALA A 316 -23.66 28.55 -6.61
N ALA A 317 -23.33 27.49 -7.37
CA ALA A 317 -23.85 26.14 -7.14
C ALA A 317 -23.23 25.50 -5.88
N LEU A 318 -21.90 25.52 -5.76
CA LEU A 318 -21.15 25.11 -4.57
C LEU A 318 -21.33 26.12 -3.42
N GLY A 319 -21.75 27.34 -3.77
CA GLY A 319 -22.25 28.36 -2.84
C GLY A 319 -23.37 27.85 -1.94
N ALA A 320 -24.25 26.98 -2.46
CA ALA A 320 -25.42 26.43 -1.78
C ALA A 320 -25.18 25.09 -1.06
N VAL A 321 -23.98 24.50 -1.14
CA VAL A 321 -23.66 23.25 -0.44
C VAL A 321 -23.49 23.51 1.07
N THR A 322 -24.12 22.68 1.90
CA THR A 322 -24.18 22.84 3.35
C THR A 322 -23.88 21.54 4.11
N ASN A 323 -23.42 21.66 5.35
CA ASN A 323 -23.38 20.56 6.31
C ASN A 323 -24.81 20.12 6.69
N PRO A 324 -25.01 18.92 7.27
CA PRO A 324 -26.35 18.46 7.70
C PRO A 324 -27.07 19.33 8.74
N ASP A 325 -26.38 20.28 9.38
CA ASP A 325 -26.97 21.29 10.29
C ASP A 325 -27.38 22.60 9.57
N GLY A 326 -27.22 22.66 8.24
CA GLY A 326 -27.47 23.85 7.41
C GLY A 326 -26.33 24.87 7.40
N SER A 327 -25.20 24.63 8.08
CA SER A 327 -24.06 25.54 8.10
C SER A 327 -23.12 25.36 6.90
N THR A 328 -22.35 26.38 6.57
CA THR A 328 -21.21 26.31 5.64
C THR A 328 -19.86 26.12 6.36
N THR A 329 -19.89 25.81 7.66
CA THR A 329 -18.70 25.67 8.51
C THR A 329 -17.71 24.67 7.92
N ASN A 330 -16.46 25.11 7.73
CA ASN A 330 -15.37 24.32 7.15
C ASN A 330 -15.66 23.74 5.74
N LEU A 331 -16.58 24.35 4.98
CA LEU A 331 -16.82 24.06 3.56
C LEU A 331 -16.15 25.12 2.67
N ILE A 332 -14.99 24.78 2.14
CA ILE A 332 -14.06 25.72 1.50
C ILE A 332 -14.17 25.61 -0.02
N PHE A 333 -14.15 26.73 -0.75
CA PHE A 333 -14.01 26.67 -2.21
C PHE A 333 -12.61 26.21 -2.57
N GLU A 334 -12.53 25.15 -3.37
CA GLU A 334 -11.29 24.67 -3.97
C GLU A 334 -11.10 25.38 -5.31
N VAL A 335 -9.89 25.87 -5.58
CA VAL A 335 -9.52 26.46 -6.88
C VAL A 335 -8.11 26.08 -7.32
N HIS A 336 -7.94 25.94 -8.62
CA HIS A 336 -6.68 25.62 -9.29
C HIS A 336 -6.29 26.76 -10.24
N LYS A 337 -4.99 27.06 -10.37
CA LYS A 337 -4.51 27.99 -11.41
C LYS A 337 -3.01 27.89 -11.72
N TYR A 338 -2.66 27.45 -12.92
CA TYR A 338 -1.30 27.51 -13.46
C TYR A 338 -0.97 28.89 -14.05
N SER A 339 0.33 29.23 -14.12
CA SER A 339 0.85 30.50 -14.65
C SER A 339 1.35 30.41 -16.11
N ASP A 340 1.24 29.25 -16.74
CA ASP A 340 1.71 28.99 -18.10
C ASP A 340 0.74 29.47 -19.19
N SER A 341 1.19 29.47 -20.45
CA SER A 341 0.57 30.29 -21.53
C SER A 341 -0.88 29.95 -21.90
N ASP A 342 -1.34 28.75 -21.58
CA ASP A 342 -2.74 28.33 -21.72
C ASP A 342 -3.36 27.87 -20.39
N ASN A 343 -2.65 28.04 -19.27
CA ASN A 343 -3.00 27.59 -17.92
C ASN A 343 -3.14 26.07 -17.77
N SER A 344 -2.56 25.27 -18.69
CA SER A 344 -2.66 23.81 -18.70
C SER A 344 -1.72 23.09 -17.74
N GLY A 345 -0.71 23.79 -17.19
CA GLY A 345 0.35 23.15 -16.40
C GLY A 345 1.28 22.26 -17.23
N THR A 346 1.39 22.49 -18.54
CA THR A 346 2.24 21.69 -19.43
C THR A 346 3.52 22.40 -19.91
N HIS A 347 3.57 23.74 -19.84
CA HIS A 347 4.71 24.54 -20.30
C HIS A 347 5.56 25.04 -19.11
N THR A 348 6.88 25.08 -19.30
CA THR A 348 7.85 25.52 -18.27
C THR A 348 7.83 27.02 -17.96
N ASN A 349 7.28 27.83 -18.86
CA ASN A 349 7.43 29.28 -18.82
C ASN A 349 6.14 29.95 -18.35
N CYS A 350 6.27 30.97 -17.52
CA CYS A 350 5.15 31.72 -16.98
C CYS A 350 4.93 33.02 -17.76
N VAL A 351 3.66 33.41 -17.90
CA VAL A 351 3.25 34.63 -18.61
C VAL A 351 2.26 35.48 -17.82
N THR A 352 1.88 35.04 -16.62
CA THR A 352 0.87 35.69 -15.77
C THR A 352 1.02 35.34 -14.29
N ASN A 353 0.83 36.35 -13.44
CA ASN A 353 0.67 36.20 -11.99
C ASN A 353 -0.77 35.86 -11.55
N ASN A 354 -1.70 35.72 -12.51
CA ASN A 354 -3.12 35.40 -12.32
C ASN A 354 -3.92 36.37 -11.41
N ILE A 355 -3.36 37.51 -11.00
CA ILE A 355 -4.02 38.39 -10.03
C ILE A 355 -5.28 39.03 -10.62
N ALA A 356 -5.16 39.71 -11.77
CA ALA A 356 -6.23 40.54 -12.32
C ALA A 356 -7.44 39.71 -12.80
N ASP A 357 -7.18 38.59 -13.47
CA ASP A 357 -8.19 37.83 -14.20
C ASP A 357 -8.70 36.58 -13.44
N ALA A 358 -8.11 36.26 -12.27
CA ALA A 358 -8.55 35.16 -11.42
C ALA A 358 -8.69 35.56 -9.94
N PHE A 359 -7.57 35.80 -9.25
CA PHE A 359 -7.58 35.88 -7.79
C PHE A 359 -8.24 37.15 -7.24
N GLN A 360 -8.15 38.30 -7.92
CA GLN A 360 -8.80 39.53 -7.50
C GLN A 360 -10.34 39.50 -7.65
N PRO A 361 -10.92 39.03 -8.78
CA PRO A 361 -12.35 38.72 -8.86
C PRO A 361 -12.80 37.74 -7.77
N LEU A 362 -12.07 36.62 -7.59
CA LEU A 362 -12.41 35.58 -6.63
C LEU A 362 -12.38 36.07 -5.17
N ALA A 363 -11.36 36.83 -4.78
CA ALA A 363 -11.27 37.44 -3.45
C ALA A 363 -12.43 38.42 -3.18
N THR A 364 -12.91 39.11 -4.22
CA THR A 364 -14.04 40.03 -4.12
C THR A 364 -15.35 39.27 -3.93
N TYR A 365 -15.56 38.19 -4.69
CA TYR A 365 -16.73 37.32 -4.54
C TYR A 365 -16.76 36.60 -3.19
N ALA A 366 -15.62 36.05 -2.75
CA ALA A 366 -15.50 35.29 -1.50
C ALA A 366 -15.90 36.15 -0.30
N ARG A 367 -15.41 37.40 -0.21
CA ARG A 367 -15.81 38.38 0.81
C ARG A 367 -17.30 38.70 0.76
N ALA A 368 -17.84 38.98 -0.43
CA ALA A 368 -19.24 39.35 -0.61
C ALA A 368 -20.23 38.23 -0.20
N ASN A 369 -19.80 36.97 -0.27
CA ASN A 369 -20.63 35.79 0.02
C ASN A 369 -20.24 35.05 1.33
N ASN A 370 -19.32 35.61 2.13
CA ASN A 370 -18.79 34.98 3.36
C ASN A 370 -18.25 33.55 3.13
N ARG A 371 -17.50 33.35 2.04
CA ARG A 371 -16.84 32.08 1.71
C ARG A 371 -15.33 32.20 1.86
N LEU A 372 -14.70 31.07 2.16
CA LEU A 372 -13.25 30.90 2.23
C LEU A 372 -12.78 30.08 1.02
N VAL A 373 -11.55 30.31 0.59
CA VAL A 373 -10.94 29.72 -0.61
C VAL A 373 -9.60 29.07 -0.24
N LEU A 374 -9.27 27.94 -0.85
CA LEU A 374 -7.96 27.30 -0.78
C LEU A 374 -7.47 27.00 -2.21
N ASN A 375 -6.26 27.44 -2.55
CA ASN A 375 -5.69 27.21 -3.88
C ASN A 375 -4.85 25.92 -3.88
N THR A 376 -5.50 24.77 -4.01
CA THR A 376 -4.86 23.45 -3.85
C THR A 376 -3.96 23.02 -5.00
N GLU A 377 -3.95 23.78 -6.10
CA GLU A 377 -2.98 23.58 -7.16
C GLU A 377 -2.63 24.87 -7.91
N PHE A 378 -1.32 25.05 -8.13
CA PHE A 378 -0.75 26.04 -9.03
C PHE A 378 0.65 25.56 -9.42
N GLY A 379 1.15 26.01 -10.56
CA GLY A 379 2.48 25.61 -11.03
C GLY A 379 3.05 26.51 -12.10
N GLY A 380 4.34 26.34 -12.30
CA GLY A 380 5.22 27.01 -13.25
C GLY A 380 6.58 26.32 -13.20
N GLY A 381 7.41 26.46 -14.24
CA GLY A 381 8.75 25.89 -14.22
C GLY A 381 9.70 26.64 -13.29
N ASN A 382 10.93 26.13 -13.20
CA ASN A 382 11.98 26.69 -12.33
C ASN A 382 12.69 27.94 -12.91
N GLY A 383 12.00 28.70 -13.77
CA GLY A 383 12.50 29.90 -14.44
C GLY A 383 12.32 31.20 -13.63
N THR A 384 13.08 32.24 -13.97
CA THR A 384 13.03 33.54 -13.29
C THR A 384 11.74 34.32 -13.56
N ASP A 385 11.08 34.05 -14.70
CA ASP A 385 9.72 34.43 -15.03
C ASP A 385 8.72 33.83 -14.02
N CYS A 386 8.73 32.51 -13.84
CA CYS A 386 7.84 31.83 -12.90
C CYS A 386 8.09 32.21 -11.44
N ILE A 387 9.36 32.32 -11.01
CA ILE A 387 9.71 32.83 -9.67
C ILE A 387 9.11 34.24 -9.44
N THR A 388 9.11 35.08 -10.47
CA THR A 388 8.58 36.45 -10.40
C THR A 388 7.04 36.49 -10.36
N ASP A 389 6.37 35.75 -11.23
CA ASP A 389 4.91 35.77 -11.36
C ASP A 389 4.21 34.99 -10.24
N ILE A 390 4.73 33.82 -9.88
CA ILE A 390 4.22 33.05 -8.74
C ILE A 390 4.54 33.78 -7.43
N GLY A 391 5.71 34.42 -7.29
CA GLY A 391 6.01 35.28 -6.15
C GLY A 391 4.97 36.40 -5.95
N GLN A 392 4.53 37.03 -7.05
CA GLN A 392 3.43 38.01 -7.03
C GLN A 392 2.07 37.37 -6.69
N GLN A 393 1.75 36.21 -7.27
CA GLN A 393 0.52 35.45 -6.99
C GLN A 393 0.40 35.14 -5.49
N LEU A 394 1.44 34.56 -4.88
CA LEU A 394 1.45 34.18 -3.47
C LEU A 394 1.45 35.40 -2.53
N ALA A 395 2.13 36.50 -2.92
CA ALA A 395 2.03 37.78 -2.21
C ALA A 395 0.60 38.35 -2.23
N PHE A 396 -0.13 38.20 -3.34
CA PHE A 396 -1.54 38.59 -3.42
C PHE A 396 -2.44 37.71 -2.53
N LEU A 397 -2.24 36.38 -2.51
CA LEU A 397 -3.00 35.49 -1.62
C LEU A 397 -2.79 35.85 -0.15
N ASN A 398 -1.55 36.13 0.28
CA ASN A 398 -1.23 36.66 1.61
C ASN A 398 -1.96 37.98 1.91
N ALA A 399 -1.90 38.96 1.00
CA ALA A 399 -2.60 40.24 1.15
C ALA A 399 -4.15 40.12 1.19
N ASN A 400 -4.70 38.94 0.88
CA ASN A 400 -6.12 38.60 0.90
C ASN A 400 -6.40 37.39 1.82
N SER A 401 -5.57 37.18 2.85
CA SER A 401 -5.63 36.04 3.79
C SER A 401 -6.85 36.05 4.74
N ASP A 402 -7.70 37.07 4.66
CA ASP A 402 -9.05 37.08 5.24
C ASP A 402 -10.05 36.18 4.48
N VAL A 403 -9.75 35.82 3.23
CA VAL A 403 -10.54 34.87 2.43
C VAL A 403 -9.74 33.71 1.83
N PHE A 404 -8.46 33.89 1.51
CA PHE A 404 -7.59 32.77 1.11
C PHE A 404 -6.95 32.12 2.32
N LEU A 405 -7.29 30.85 2.58
CA LEU A 405 -6.71 30.08 3.67
C LEU A 405 -5.26 29.65 3.39
N GLY A 406 -4.87 29.53 2.13
CA GLY A 406 -3.55 29.03 1.75
C GLY A 406 -3.47 28.49 0.33
N TRP A 407 -2.38 27.78 0.07
CA TRP A 407 -2.03 27.24 -1.24
C TRP A 407 -1.18 25.97 -1.13
N THR A 408 -1.26 25.10 -2.14
CA THR A 408 -0.30 23.99 -2.35
C THR A 408 0.15 23.94 -3.82
N GLY A 409 1.46 23.83 -4.06
CA GLY A 409 2.07 23.87 -5.39
C GLY A 409 2.21 22.48 -6.04
N TRP A 410 2.09 22.43 -7.37
CA TRP A 410 2.32 21.24 -8.19
C TRP A 410 3.75 21.23 -8.76
N SER A 411 4.56 20.18 -8.57
CA SER A 411 4.36 19.02 -7.67
C SER A 411 5.67 18.32 -7.29
N ALA A 412 5.61 17.58 -6.17
CA ALA A 412 6.66 16.74 -5.62
C ALA A 412 6.13 15.30 -5.42
N GLY A 413 6.80 14.49 -4.59
CA GLY A 413 6.49 13.07 -4.39
C GLY A 413 7.23 12.19 -5.40
N SER A 414 6.48 11.52 -6.26
CA SER A 414 7.01 10.56 -7.25
C SER A 414 7.40 11.16 -8.60
N PHE A 415 7.34 12.48 -8.76
CA PHE A 415 7.81 13.15 -9.96
C PHE A 415 9.34 13.18 -10.05
N ASP A 416 9.86 12.72 -11.19
CA ASP A 416 11.28 12.77 -11.53
C ASP A 416 11.79 14.22 -11.67
N ALA A 417 13.09 14.42 -11.46
CA ALA A 417 13.75 15.72 -11.53
C ALA A 417 13.72 16.37 -12.94
N THR A 418 13.37 15.62 -14.00
CA THR A 418 13.15 16.17 -15.35
C THR A 418 11.72 16.66 -15.61
N TYR A 419 10.79 16.52 -14.66
CA TYR A 419 9.43 17.03 -14.83
C TYR A 419 9.40 18.56 -14.92
N ASN A 420 8.72 19.10 -15.95
CA ASN A 420 8.70 20.52 -16.29
C ASN A 420 8.30 21.45 -15.13
N LEU A 421 7.37 20.99 -14.27
CA LEU A 421 6.89 21.73 -13.09
C LEU A 421 7.37 21.08 -11.77
N GLY A 422 8.52 20.40 -11.79
CA GLY A 422 9.07 19.71 -10.64
C GLY A 422 9.34 20.63 -9.45
N LEU A 423 8.74 20.27 -8.31
CA LEU A 423 9.02 20.76 -6.97
C LEU A 423 9.66 19.66 -6.10
N THR A 424 9.89 18.46 -6.63
CA THR A 424 10.57 17.36 -5.93
C THR A 424 11.97 17.79 -5.46
N PRO A 425 12.26 17.81 -4.14
CA PRO A 425 13.56 18.18 -3.61
C PRO A 425 14.52 16.97 -3.71
N VAL A 426 15.80 17.24 -3.94
CA VAL A 426 16.81 16.19 -4.18
C VAL A 426 17.58 15.88 -2.89
N ASN A 427 17.63 14.62 -2.48
CA ASN A 427 18.39 14.16 -1.32
C ASN A 427 19.82 13.74 -1.72
N HIS A 428 20.82 14.36 -1.10
CA HIS A 428 22.22 13.99 -1.22
C HIS A 428 22.80 13.72 0.19
N GLY A 429 22.88 12.45 0.57
CA GLY A 429 23.52 12.02 1.82
C GLY A 429 22.78 12.45 3.09
N GLY A 430 21.46 12.65 3.03
CA GLY A 430 20.64 13.15 4.14
C GLY A 430 20.43 14.67 4.13
N VAL A 431 21.05 15.40 3.18
CA VAL A 431 20.77 16.81 2.92
C VAL A 431 19.81 16.91 1.74
N TRP A 432 18.63 17.47 1.97
CA TRP A 432 17.68 17.78 0.90
C TRP A 432 18.01 19.15 0.27
N THR A 433 17.71 19.31 -1.02
CA THR A 433 17.91 20.55 -1.77
C THR A 433 16.70 20.83 -2.65
N ASP A 434 16.08 21.99 -2.43
CA ASP A 434 14.92 22.47 -3.15
C ASP A 434 15.14 22.77 -4.63
N THR A 435 14.02 22.81 -5.36
CA THR A 435 13.99 23.37 -6.71
C THR A 435 13.98 24.91 -6.66
N PRO A 436 14.53 25.62 -7.67
CA PRO A 436 14.62 27.09 -7.67
C PRO A 436 13.30 27.82 -7.39
N LEU A 437 12.15 27.28 -7.82
CA LEU A 437 10.85 27.88 -7.58
C LEU A 437 10.42 27.78 -6.10
N VAL A 438 10.66 26.63 -5.45
CA VAL A 438 10.37 26.48 -4.01
C VAL A 438 11.22 27.47 -3.21
N ALA A 439 12.55 27.40 -3.39
CA ALA A 439 13.53 28.21 -2.66
C ALA A 439 13.38 29.72 -2.88
N SER A 440 12.99 30.15 -4.08
CA SER A 440 12.99 31.58 -4.46
C SER A 440 11.61 32.25 -4.43
N ALA A 441 10.51 31.49 -4.45
CA ALA A 441 9.15 32.05 -4.44
C ALA A 441 8.29 31.54 -3.28
N LEU A 442 8.15 30.21 -3.11
CA LEU A 442 7.24 29.63 -2.13
C LEU A 442 7.74 29.86 -0.68
N ILE A 443 9.02 29.59 -0.40
CA ILE A 443 9.60 29.80 0.94
C ILE A 443 9.57 31.28 1.32
N PRO A 444 10.04 32.25 0.50
CA PRO A 444 9.93 33.67 0.84
C PRO A 444 8.48 34.14 1.03
N ALA A 445 7.52 33.60 0.27
CA ALA A 445 6.11 33.94 0.42
C ALA A 445 5.49 33.44 1.74
N PHE A 446 6.03 32.40 2.38
CA PHE A 446 5.55 31.90 3.67
C PHE A 446 6.42 32.30 4.87
N GLN A 447 7.75 32.29 4.75
CA GLN A 447 8.63 32.72 5.86
C GLN A 447 8.79 34.24 5.94
N GLY A 448 8.73 34.97 4.83
CA GLY A 448 9.02 36.41 4.77
C GLY A 448 7.89 37.35 5.25
N VAL A 449 6.72 36.82 5.60
CA VAL A 449 5.54 37.60 6.00
C VAL A 449 5.24 37.42 7.50
N PRO A 450 5.26 38.49 8.32
CA PRO A 450 4.93 38.40 9.74
C PRO A 450 3.53 37.84 10.01
N THR A 451 3.41 36.97 11.01
CA THR A 451 2.13 36.39 11.43
C THR A 451 1.20 37.47 11.98
N PRO A 452 -0.02 37.66 11.43
CA PRO A 452 -0.94 38.69 11.90
C PRO A 452 -1.49 38.36 13.30
N SER A 453 -1.68 39.38 14.13
CA SER A 453 -2.22 39.24 15.50
C SER A 453 -3.76 39.17 15.59
N CYS A 454 -4.44 39.08 14.45
CA CYS A 454 -5.90 39.15 14.36
C CYS A 454 -6.57 37.78 14.48
N SER A 455 -7.25 37.52 15.60
CA SER A 455 -8.12 36.35 15.77
C SER A 455 -9.40 36.51 14.94
N ALA A 456 -9.46 35.86 13.77
CA ALA A 456 -10.64 35.81 12.90
C ALA A 456 -11.75 34.89 13.47
N THR A 457 -12.31 35.26 14.63
CA THR A 457 -13.36 34.52 15.31
C THR A 457 -14.74 34.97 14.81
N TRP A 458 -15.22 34.35 13.73
CA TRP A 458 -16.57 34.60 13.20
C TRP A 458 -17.64 34.07 14.15
N THR A 459 -18.19 34.93 15.02
CA THR A 459 -19.32 34.61 15.88
C THR A 459 -20.58 34.38 15.04
N THR A 460 -21.09 33.15 15.04
CA THR A 460 -22.31 32.76 14.33
C THR A 460 -23.55 33.35 15.00
N THR A 461 -24.11 34.40 14.38
CA THR A 461 -25.41 34.98 14.78
C THR A 461 -26.54 33.99 14.48
N SER A 462 -26.91 33.20 15.48
CA SER A 462 -27.97 32.19 15.38
C SER A 462 -29.36 32.84 15.51
N THR A 463 -29.96 33.18 14.37
CA THR A 463 -31.32 33.72 14.26
C THR A 463 -32.36 32.67 14.64
N SER A 464 -32.67 32.56 15.94
CA SER A 464 -33.70 31.64 16.44
C SER A 464 -35.10 32.16 16.15
N THR A 465 -35.75 31.61 15.11
CA THR A 465 -37.17 31.85 14.81
C THR A 465 -38.02 31.29 15.96
N THR A 466 -38.54 32.17 16.81
CA THR A 466 -39.33 31.78 17.99
C THR A 466 -40.74 31.39 17.59
N THR A 467 -41.00 30.08 17.47
CA THR A 467 -42.36 29.53 17.37
C THR A 467 -42.97 29.41 18.77
N THR A 468 -43.89 30.30 19.11
CA THR A 468 -44.53 30.34 20.43
C THR A 468 -45.53 29.19 20.62
N THR A 469 -45.19 28.21 21.46
CA THR A 469 -46.13 27.20 21.98
C THR A 469 -46.20 27.24 23.51
N THR A 470 -47.36 27.62 24.02
CA THR A 470 -47.59 27.85 25.45
C THR A 470 -47.92 26.56 26.19
N SER A 471 -47.11 26.14 27.17
CA SER A 471 -47.58 25.25 28.24
C SER A 471 -46.84 25.45 29.57
N THR A 472 -47.65 25.47 30.63
CA THR A 472 -47.35 25.61 32.05
C THR A 472 -46.07 24.95 32.57
N SER A 473 -45.26 25.71 33.30
CA SER A 473 -44.18 25.19 34.15
C SER A 473 -44.70 24.71 35.52
N LYS A 474 -43.97 23.79 36.17
CA LYS A 474 -44.10 23.51 37.61
C LYS A 474 -42.71 23.32 38.20
N SER A 475 -42.42 24.02 39.30
CA SER A 475 -41.09 24.13 39.89
C SER A 475 -40.70 22.92 40.75
N THR A 476 -39.40 22.60 40.81
CA THR A 476 -38.70 22.16 42.03
C THR A 476 -37.23 22.61 41.96
N THR A 477 -36.65 23.03 43.10
CA THR A 477 -35.34 23.68 43.21
C THR A 477 -34.32 22.81 43.96
N THR A 478 -33.04 22.82 43.54
CA THR A 478 -31.84 22.61 44.39
C THR A 478 -30.64 23.17 43.60
N THR A 479 -30.14 24.39 43.83
CA THR A 479 -29.34 24.90 44.97
C THR A 479 -27.91 24.36 45.01
N THR A 480 -26.95 25.22 44.64
CA THR A 480 -25.50 24.98 44.62
C THR A 480 -24.84 25.42 45.93
N THR A 481 -23.77 24.74 46.36
CA THR A 481 -22.79 25.32 47.31
C THR A 481 -21.37 24.84 46.97
N SER A 482 -20.40 25.76 46.95
CA SER A 482 -18.97 25.48 46.73
C SER A 482 -18.16 25.75 48.01
N SER A 483 -17.06 25.03 48.22
CA SER A 483 -15.99 25.48 49.14
C SER A 483 -14.63 24.84 48.79
N THR A 484 -13.59 25.68 48.77
CA THR A 484 -12.18 25.33 48.49
C THR A 484 -11.41 25.17 49.81
N THR A 485 -10.29 24.42 49.85
CA THR A 485 -9.01 24.81 50.51
C THR A 485 -7.89 23.75 50.38
N THR A 486 -6.84 24.12 49.65
CA THR A 486 -5.38 23.98 49.89
C THR A 486 -4.78 22.88 50.80
N THR A 487 -4.06 21.95 50.16
CA THR A 487 -2.69 21.44 50.44
C THR A 487 -2.15 21.23 51.87
N THR A 488 -1.74 19.98 52.19
CA THR A 488 -0.48 19.70 52.92
C THR A 488 0.06 18.30 52.56
N SER A 489 1.39 18.13 52.51
CA SER A 489 2.06 16.85 52.27
C SER A 489 2.37 16.10 53.57
N SER A 490 2.31 14.76 53.56
CA SER A 490 3.00 13.93 54.57
C SER A 490 3.43 12.58 53.96
N THR A 491 4.57 12.06 54.42
CA THR A 491 5.18 10.83 53.90
C THR A 491 4.92 9.67 54.86
N THR A 492 4.33 8.57 54.37
CA THR A 492 4.24 7.31 55.13
C THR A 492 4.73 6.15 54.27
N LYS A 493 5.72 5.41 54.79
CA LYS A 493 6.40 4.31 54.11
C LYS A 493 5.78 2.98 54.53
N THR A 494 4.84 2.46 53.75
CA THR A 494 4.20 1.16 54.01
C THR A 494 4.89 0.05 53.22
N THR A 495 5.47 -0.91 53.94
CA THR A 495 6.07 -2.12 53.35
C THR A 495 4.96 -3.13 53.04
N THR A 496 4.67 -3.37 51.76
CA THR A 496 3.75 -4.42 51.32
C THR A 496 4.54 -5.64 50.86
N THR A 497 4.25 -6.80 51.46
CA THR A 497 4.96 -8.06 51.19
C THR A 497 4.74 -8.55 49.76
N THR A 498 5.82 -8.84 49.03
CA THR A 498 5.77 -9.37 47.66
C THR A 498 5.32 -10.83 47.65
N THR A 499 4.01 -11.09 47.61
CA THR A 499 3.49 -12.40 47.21
C THR A 499 3.75 -12.59 45.72
N THR A 500 4.67 -13.47 45.36
CA THR A 500 4.98 -13.83 43.98
C THR A 500 3.76 -14.47 43.32
N SER A 501 3.07 -13.73 42.45
CA SER A 501 2.14 -14.30 41.49
C SER A 501 2.90 -15.26 40.57
N LYS A 502 2.36 -16.47 40.37
CA LYS A 502 2.85 -17.35 39.31
C LYS A 502 2.63 -16.65 37.97
N THR A 503 3.70 -16.36 37.25
CA THR A 503 3.64 -15.97 35.84
C THR A 503 2.95 -17.08 35.05
N GLY A 504 1.96 -16.71 34.23
CA GLY A 504 1.54 -17.59 33.14
C GLY A 504 2.62 -17.66 32.07
N THR A 505 2.63 -18.74 31.28
CA THR A 505 3.48 -18.84 30.08
C THR A 505 3.21 -17.63 29.17
N PRO A 506 4.24 -17.00 28.57
CA PRO A 506 4.03 -15.91 27.63
C PRO A 506 3.13 -16.35 26.47
N THR A 507 2.11 -15.55 26.16
CA THR A 507 1.12 -15.85 25.12
C THR A 507 1.27 -14.89 23.95
N ILE A 508 1.33 -15.41 22.73
CA ILE A 508 1.34 -14.60 21.51
C ILE A 508 -0.09 -14.48 20.98
N SER A 509 -0.46 -13.29 20.52
CA SER A 509 -1.80 -12.97 20.03
C SER A 509 -1.72 -12.13 18.76
N GLY A 510 -2.25 -12.66 17.65
CA GLY A 510 -2.15 -12.04 16.33
C GLY A 510 -0.82 -12.35 15.62
N ASN A 511 -0.55 -11.58 14.57
CA ASN A 511 0.67 -11.67 13.76
C ASN A 511 1.87 -11.12 14.55
N PRO A 512 2.97 -11.89 14.75
CA PRO A 512 4.10 -11.49 15.61
C PRO A 512 4.98 -10.39 15.01
N PHE A 513 4.87 -10.09 13.71
CA PHE A 513 5.63 -9.03 13.03
C PHE A 513 4.94 -7.65 13.12
N VAL A 514 3.62 -7.61 13.31
CA VAL A 514 2.84 -6.36 13.30
C VAL A 514 3.16 -5.51 14.53
N GLY A 515 3.47 -4.23 14.30
CA GLY A 515 3.87 -3.29 15.36
C GLY A 515 5.27 -3.55 15.93
N LYS A 516 6.11 -4.30 15.20
CA LYS A 516 7.51 -4.56 15.53
C LYS A 516 8.45 -3.97 14.47
N THR A 517 9.71 -3.82 14.86
CA THR A 517 10.82 -3.50 13.94
C THR A 517 11.74 -4.71 13.86
N ALA A 518 11.64 -5.49 12.77
CA ALA A 518 12.61 -6.53 12.47
C ALA A 518 13.98 -5.88 12.24
N LEU A 519 15.00 -6.35 12.95
CA LEU A 519 16.35 -5.80 12.87
C LEU A 519 17.20 -6.55 11.82
N PRO A 520 18.07 -5.85 11.06
CA PRO A 520 19.09 -6.50 10.23
C PRO A 520 19.97 -7.45 11.05
N ASN A 521 20.28 -8.61 10.48
CA ASN A 521 21.18 -9.60 11.08
C ASN A 521 22.64 -9.09 11.00
N PRO A 522 23.28 -8.69 12.12
CA PRO A 522 24.58 -8.03 12.07
C PRO A 522 25.72 -8.97 11.67
N TYR A 523 25.52 -10.30 11.70
CA TYR A 523 26.48 -11.26 11.14
C TYR A 523 26.51 -11.12 9.60
N TYR A 524 25.33 -11.15 8.97
CA TYR A 524 25.18 -11.02 7.52
C TYR A 524 25.51 -9.60 7.02
N THR A 525 25.15 -8.55 7.79
CA THR A 525 25.61 -7.18 7.53
C THR A 525 27.14 -7.10 7.46
N ALA A 526 27.86 -7.77 8.36
CA ALA A 526 29.33 -7.77 8.34
C ALA A 526 29.92 -8.52 7.13
N GLU A 527 29.27 -9.59 6.64
CA GLU A 527 29.66 -10.25 5.39
C GLU A 527 29.44 -9.36 4.17
N ILE A 528 28.31 -8.66 4.09
CA ILE A 528 28.02 -7.68 3.02
C ILE A 528 29.03 -6.52 3.04
N GLN A 529 29.36 -5.98 4.21
CA GLN A 529 30.36 -4.92 4.36
C GLN A 529 31.78 -5.37 3.94
N ALA A 530 32.11 -6.65 4.10
CA ALA A 530 33.34 -7.24 3.55
C ALA A 530 33.25 -7.51 2.03
N ALA A 531 32.05 -7.75 1.50
CA ALA A 531 31.78 -8.03 0.10
C ALA A 531 31.78 -6.80 -0.81
N ILE A 532 31.21 -5.67 -0.35
CA ILE A 532 31.05 -4.44 -1.14
C ILE A 532 32.38 -3.92 -1.73
N PRO A 533 33.51 -3.86 -1.00
CA PRO A 533 34.80 -3.44 -1.54
C PRO A 533 35.38 -4.34 -2.64
N LEU A 534 34.79 -5.53 -2.85
CA LEU A 534 35.16 -6.48 -3.91
C LEU A 534 34.25 -6.38 -5.14
N ILE A 535 33.21 -5.55 -5.11
CA ILE A 535 32.29 -5.32 -6.24
C ILE A 535 32.86 -4.21 -7.12
N THR A 536 33.19 -4.54 -8.37
CA THR A 536 33.84 -3.61 -9.31
C THR A 536 32.85 -2.71 -10.06
N ASP A 537 31.59 -3.11 -10.20
CA ASP A 537 30.54 -2.27 -10.74
C ASP A 537 29.94 -1.36 -9.65
N ALA A 538 29.99 -0.05 -9.88
CA ALA A 538 29.60 0.94 -8.87
C ALA A 538 28.08 0.95 -8.58
N HIS A 539 27.24 0.61 -9.56
CA HIS A 539 25.79 0.52 -9.35
C HIS A 539 25.46 -0.72 -8.49
N THR A 540 26.03 -1.87 -8.82
CA THR A 540 25.91 -3.11 -8.03
C THR A 540 26.50 -2.94 -6.62
N ALA A 541 27.60 -2.20 -6.45
CA ALA A 541 28.16 -1.89 -5.14
C ALA A 541 27.23 -1.01 -4.28
N ALA A 542 26.58 -0.01 -4.88
CA ALA A 542 25.57 0.81 -4.18
C ALA A 542 24.30 0.00 -3.85
N ALA A 543 23.84 -0.84 -4.78
CA ALA A 543 22.72 -1.75 -4.58
C ALA A 543 22.98 -2.75 -3.42
N ALA A 544 24.21 -3.26 -3.32
CA ALA A 544 24.63 -4.15 -2.23
C ALA A 544 24.56 -3.47 -0.84
N ALA A 545 24.87 -2.18 -0.74
CA ALA A 545 24.78 -1.42 0.52
C ALA A 545 23.32 -1.28 1.04
N VAL A 546 22.31 -1.37 0.17
CA VAL A 546 20.91 -1.45 0.59
C VAL A 546 20.63 -2.77 1.30
N VAL A 547 21.29 -3.86 0.90
CA VAL A 547 21.08 -5.22 1.47
C VAL A 547 21.46 -5.29 2.95
N GLU A 548 22.43 -4.48 3.40
CA GLU A 548 22.84 -4.38 4.81
C GLU A 548 21.69 -4.04 5.78
N ASN A 549 20.64 -3.38 5.28
CA ASN A 549 19.52 -2.84 6.04
C ASN A 549 18.24 -3.69 5.93
N ILE A 550 18.29 -4.81 5.19
CA ILE A 550 17.15 -5.73 5.03
C ILE A 550 17.20 -6.77 6.16
N PRO A 551 16.11 -6.97 6.93
CA PRO A 551 16.09 -8.01 7.95
C PRO A 551 16.21 -9.40 7.29
N THR A 552 17.07 -10.23 7.88
CA THR A 552 17.25 -11.64 7.51
C THR A 552 17.40 -12.48 8.77
N PHE A 553 17.07 -13.76 8.68
CA PHE A 553 17.14 -14.64 9.85
C PHE A 553 18.60 -14.98 10.20
N PHE A 554 18.93 -14.97 11.49
CA PHE A 554 20.23 -15.42 11.99
C PHE A 554 20.24 -16.94 12.22
N TRP A 555 21.03 -17.67 11.43
CA TRP A 555 21.07 -19.14 11.48
C TRP A 555 21.96 -19.65 12.62
N LEU A 556 21.34 -20.31 13.60
CA LEU A 556 21.97 -21.14 14.61
C LEU A 556 22.15 -22.54 14.03
N ASP A 557 23.19 -22.71 13.21
CA ASP A 557 23.53 -23.98 12.53
C ASP A 557 24.63 -24.79 13.24
N THR A 558 25.09 -24.28 14.40
CA THR A 558 26.03 -24.90 15.37
C THR A 558 25.82 -24.28 16.76
N VAL A 559 26.22 -24.98 17.82
CA VAL A 559 26.22 -24.47 19.21
C VAL A 559 27.04 -23.19 19.36
N SER A 560 28.13 -23.06 18.60
CA SER A 560 29.07 -21.94 18.68
C SER A 560 28.39 -20.56 18.52
N LYS A 561 27.37 -20.49 17.65
CA LYS A 561 26.62 -19.26 17.33
C LYS A 561 25.64 -18.81 18.41
N VAL A 562 25.37 -19.60 19.46
CA VAL A 562 24.53 -19.17 20.59
C VAL A 562 25.18 -17.99 21.35
N SER A 563 26.51 -17.88 21.33
CA SER A 563 27.24 -16.72 21.84
C SER A 563 27.00 -15.43 21.01
N THR A 564 26.88 -15.57 19.70
CA THR A 564 26.50 -14.48 18.78
C THR A 564 25.06 -14.04 19.02
N LEU A 565 24.12 -14.98 19.22
CA LEU A 565 22.72 -14.66 19.57
C LEU A 565 22.62 -13.79 20.83
N GLN A 566 23.39 -14.08 21.88
CA GLN A 566 23.42 -13.25 23.08
C GLN A 566 23.86 -11.81 22.77
N SER A 567 24.81 -11.64 21.85
CA SER A 567 25.28 -10.33 21.40
C SER A 567 24.23 -9.59 20.55
N ILE A 568 23.52 -10.29 19.66
CA ILE A 568 22.41 -9.76 18.85
C ILE A 568 21.27 -9.28 19.75
N LEU A 569 20.83 -10.10 20.71
CA LEU A 569 19.74 -9.74 21.63
C LEU A 569 20.14 -8.62 22.60
N ALA A 570 21.41 -8.55 23.02
CA ALA A 570 21.92 -7.42 23.79
C ALA A 570 21.87 -6.10 23.00
N ALA A 571 22.26 -6.12 21.73
CA ALA A 571 22.16 -4.95 20.84
C ALA A 571 20.69 -4.55 20.60
N ALA A 572 19.82 -5.52 20.33
CA ALA A 572 18.38 -5.31 20.14
C ALA A 572 17.68 -4.77 21.40
N ALA A 573 18.10 -5.18 22.61
CA ALA A 573 17.59 -4.64 23.86
C ALA A 573 18.09 -3.20 24.14
N ALA A 574 19.27 -2.85 23.62
CA ALA A 574 19.87 -1.53 23.80
C ALA A 574 19.37 -0.48 22.79
N SER A 575 18.95 -0.89 21.58
CA SER A 575 18.54 0.04 20.52
C SER A 575 17.10 0.54 20.63
N GLY A 576 16.22 -0.11 21.41
CA GLY A 576 14.85 0.38 21.63
C GLY A 576 13.85 -0.66 22.14
N SER A 577 12.59 -0.23 22.20
CA SER A 577 11.42 -1.10 22.43
C SER A 577 10.80 -1.53 21.10
N ASN A 578 10.05 -2.64 21.11
CA ASN A 578 9.40 -3.25 19.93
C ASN A 578 10.34 -3.84 18.85
N ASN A 579 11.64 -3.92 19.12
CA ASN A 579 12.56 -4.66 18.28
C ASN A 579 12.20 -6.16 18.21
N LEU A 580 12.32 -6.72 17.01
CA LEU A 580 12.16 -8.12 16.68
C LEU A 580 13.48 -8.67 16.13
N VAL A 581 13.92 -9.80 16.67
CA VAL A 581 15.07 -10.57 16.18
C VAL A 581 14.57 -11.87 15.55
N GLU A 582 15.06 -12.18 14.36
CA GLU A 582 14.67 -13.32 13.55
C GLU A 582 15.79 -14.37 13.59
N ILE A 583 15.47 -15.62 13.93
CA ILE A 583 16.45 -16.71 14.08
C ILE A 583 16.02 -17.99 13.37
N VAL A 584 16.97 -18.80 12.92
CA VAL A 584 16.73 -20.20 12.54
C VAL A 584 17.39 -21.10 13.56
N VAL A 585 16.64 -22.07 14.08
CA VAL A 585 17.16 -23.18 14.90
C VAL A 585 17.40 -24.34 13.94
N TYR A 586 18.65 -24.75 13.73
CA TYR A 586 19.02 -25.71 12.67
C TYR A 586 20.23 -26.59 13.05
N ASP A 587 20.12 -27.45 14.07
CA ASP A 587 21.23 -28.32 14.50
C ASP A 587 20.79 -29.74 14.90
N LEU A 588 19.71 -30.27 14.30
CA LEU A 588 19.25 -31.65 14.58
C LEU A 588 20.36 -32.71 14.44
N PRO A 589 20.37 -33.75 15.31
CA PRO A 589 21.32 -34.84 15.19
C PRO A 589 21.01 -35.70 13.95
N ASN A 590 22.03 -35.97 13.13
CA ASN A 590 21.88 -36.48 11.76
C ASN A 590 21.04 -35.54 10.85
N ARG A 591 21.29 -34.22 10.96
CA ARG A 591 20.71 -33.17 10.11
C ARG A 591 20.79 -33.49 8.62
N ASP A 592 19.89 -32.89 7.86
CA ASP A 592 19.88 -32.86 6.40
C ASP A 592 19.91 -34.28 5.79
N CYS A 593 19.12 -35.19 6.39
CA CYS A 593 19.27 -36.65 6.29
C CYS A 593 19.23 -37.25 4.87
N HIS A 594 18.70 -36.55 3.87
CA HIS A 594 18.67 -36.99 2.47
C HIS A 594 19.76 -36.32 1.59
N ALA A 595 20.38 -35.24 2.09
CA ALA A 595 21.44 -34.50 1.42
C ALA A 595 22.84 -34.91 1.93
N LYS A 596 23.89 -34.36 1.30
CA LYS A 596 25.30 -34.53 1.72
C LYS A 596 26.01 -33.22 2.08
N ALA A 597 25.42 -32.08 1.73
CA ALA A 597 25.92 -30.77 2.10
C ALA A 597 25.35 -30.33 3.46
N SER A 598 25.90 -30.87 4.57
CA SER A 598 25.49 -30.50 5.93
C SER A 598 26.66 -30.02 6.80
N ASN A 599 26.42 -28.98 7.60
CA ASN A 599 27.35 -28.54 8.66
C ASN A 599 27.01 -29.11 10.05
N GLY A 600 25.90 -29.85 10.21
CA GLY A 600 25.39 -30.27 11.52
C GLY A 600 26.42 -31.03 12.36
N GLU A 601 26.64 -30.59 13.61
CA GLU A 601 27.72 -31.11 14.45
C GLU A 601 27.31 -32.36 15.26
N PHE A 602 26.01 -32.64 15.38
CA PHE A 602 25.50 -33.76 16.15
C PHE A 602 25.16 -35.00 15.30
N THR A 603 25.40 -36.18 15.87
CA THR A 603 24.90 -37.46 15.34
C THR A 603 24.24 -38.27 16.44
N ILE A 604 23.19 -39.02 16.08
CA ILE A 604 22.36 -39.82 17.00
C ILE A 604 23.21 -40.84 17.74
N ALA A 605 24.21 -41.43 17.07
CA ALA A 605 25.17 -42.37 17.65
C ALA A 605 26.07 -41.75 18.74
N ASN A 606 26.34 -40.44 18.68
CA ASN A 606 27.23 -39.71 19.58
C ASN A 606 26.45 -38.79 20.54
N ASN A 607 25.43 -39.34 21.21
CA ASN A 607 24.58 -38.63 22.19
C ASN A 607 23.75 -37.46 21.61
N GLY A 608 23.59 -37.41 20.28
CA GLY A 608 23.11 -36.22 19.57
C GLY A 608 21.77 -35.64 20.05
N VAL A 609 20.82 -36.47 20.50
CA VAL A 609 19.53 -35.98 21.06
C VAL A 609 19.76 -35.13 22.32
N ALA A 610 20.52 -35.63 23.30
CA ALA A 610 20.79 -34.88 24.52
C ALA A 610 21.77 -33.70 24.30
N ASN A 611 22.63 -33.78 23.28
CA ASN A 611 23.43 -32.62 22.85
C ASN A 611 22.53 -31.51 22.30
N TYR A 612 21.54 -31.86 21.47
CA TYR A 612 20.52 -30.96 20.93
C TYR A 612 19.63 -30.37 22.03
N GLU A 613 19.18 -31.17 23.00
CA GLU A 613 18.43 -30.68 24.16
C GLU A 613 19.23 -29.60 24.93
N ASN A 614 20.51 -29.84 25.17
CA ASN A 614 21.44 -28.88 25.79
C ASN A 614 21.71 -27.64 24.91
N TYR A 615 21.66 -27.76 23.58
CA TYR A 615 21.76 -26.63 22.65
C TYR A 615 20.52 -25.73 22.73
N ILE A 616 19.32 -26.31 22.70
CA ILE A 616 18.05 -25.60 22.93
C ILE A 616 18.02 -24.93 24.32
N ASP A 617 18.47 -25.60 25.36
CA ASP A 617 18.51 -25.04 26.72
C ASP A 617 19.45 -23.82 26.81
N GLN A 618 20.55 -23.79 26.06
CA GLN A 618 21.41 -22.61 25.96
C GLN A 618 20.73 -21.45 25.22
N ILE A 619 20.02 -21.71 24.11
CA ILE A 619 19.23 -20.69 23.40
C ILE A 619 18.16 -20.09 24.33
N VAL A 620 17.42 -20.94 25.05
CA VAL A 620 16.38 -20.49 26.01
C VAL A 620 16.98 -19.71 27.17
N SER A 621 18.13 -20.12 27.70
CA SER A 621 18.88 -19.39 28.72
C SER A 621 19.37 -18.02 28.25
N VAL A 622 19.71 -17.89 26.96
CA VAL A 622 20.09 -16.62 26.32
C VAL A 622 18.85 -15.72 26.11
N ILE A 623 17.77 -16.22 25.52
CA ILE A 623 16.55 -15.43 25.25
C ILE A 623 15.90 -14.95 26.56
N ALA A 624 15.91 -15.76 27.62
CA ALA A 624 15.39 -15.40 28.94
C ALA A 624 16.03 -14.14 29.57
N GLN A 625 17.23 -13.73 29.12
CA GLN A 625 17.91 -12.53 29.61
C GLN A 625 17.36 -11.23 28.98
N TYR A 626 16.61 -11.31 27.87
CA TYR A 626 16.17 -10.15 27.08
C TYR A 626 14.64 -10.10 26.87
N PRO A 627 13.81 -10.16 27.94
CA PRO A 627 12.34 -10.31 27.84
C PRO A 627 11.60 -9.10 27.23
N THR A 628 12.32 -8.03 26.86
CA THR A 628 11.77 -6.88 26.13
C THR A 628 11.96 -6.96 24.61
N VAL A 629 12.83 -7.87 24.13
CA VAL A 629 13.06 -8.14 22.72
C VAL A 629 12.08 -9.21 22.26
N SER A 630 11.41 -8.98 21.12
CA SER A 630 10.54 -9.99 20.51
C SER A 630 11.40 -10.92 19.65
N VAL A 631 11.09 -12.22 19.61
CA VAL A 631 11.86 -13.20 18.84
C VAL A 631 10.93 -14.06 17.99
N VAL A 632 11.23 -14.17 16.69
CA VAL A 632 10.62 -15.13 15.77
C VAL A 632 11.68 -16.18 15.41
N ALA A 633 11.30 -17.46 15.43
CA ALA A 633 12.15 -18.59 15.08
C ALA A 633 11.54 -19.44 13.96
N VAL A 634 12.32 -19.71 12.91
CA VAL A 634 12.12 -20.89 12.04
C VAL A 634 12.73 -22.09 12.73
N ILE A 635 11.97 -23.20 12.82
CA ILE A 635 12.39 -24.42 13.52
C ILE A 635 12.72 -25.52 12.50
N GLU A 636 14.01 -25.86 12.48
CA GLU A 636 14.65 -27.00 11.80
C GLU A 636 14.23 -27.17 10.32
N PRO A 637 14.78 -26.34 9.41
CA PRO A 637 14.75 -26.59 7.97
C PRO A 637 15.15 -28.01 7.56
N ASP A 638 14.62 -28.48 6.43
CA ASP A 638 14.88 -29.81 5.85
C ASP A 638 14.46 -30.99 6.76
N SER A 639 13.84 -30.74 7.92
CA SER A 639 13.60 -31.80 8.92
C SER A 639 12.31 -32.59 8.68
N LEU A 640 11.15 -31.96 8.86
CA LEU A 640 9.85 -32.63 8.84
C LEU A 640 9.38 -32.97 7.42
N ALA A 641 9.80 -32.20 6.40
CA ALA A 641 9.52 -32.49 5.00
C ALA A 641 10.16 -33.82 4.54
N ASN A 642 11.41 -34.09 4.95
CA ASN A 642 12.06 -35.39 4.75
C ASN A 642 11.28 -36.56 5.39
N LEU A 643 10.58 -36.33 6.51
CA LEU A 643 9.75 -37.35 7.14
C LEU A 643 8.38 -37.57 6.46
N VAL A 644 8.03 -36.78 5.44
CA VAL A 644 6.84 -36.99 4.60
C VAL A 644 7.18 -37.83 3.38
N THR A 645 8.24 -37.49 2.63
CA THR A 645 8.54 -38.12 1.33
C THR A 645 9.71 -39.10 1.36
N ASN A 646 10.73 -38.86 2.19
CA ASN A 646 12.07 -39.46 2.03
C ASN A 646 12.35 -40.55 3.08
N LEU A 647 11.32 -41.12 3.72
CA LEU A 647 11.43 -42.26 4.63
C LEU A 647 11.87 -43.58 3.96
N SER A 648 11.98 -43.60 2.63
CA SER A 648 12.66 -44.65 1.87
C SER A 648 14.18 -44.59 2.02
N ASP A 649 14.74 -43.45 2.43
CA ASP A 649 16.16 -43.30 2.75
C ASP A 649 16.48 -43.93 4.12
N PRO A 650 17.48 -44.83 4.22
CA PRO A 650 17.94 -45.39 5.50
C PRO A 650 18.36 -44.34 6.53
N ASN A 651 18.85 -43.18 6.11
CA ASN A 651 19.26 -42.09 7.00
C ASN A 651 18.03 -41.40 7.61
N CYS A 652 17.07 -40.99 6.79
CA CYS A 652 15.87 -40.30 7.25
C CYS A 652 14.93 -41.21 8.06
N SER A 653 14.83 -42.49 7.69
CA SER A 653 14.10 -43.47 8.50
C SER A 653 14.76 -43.76 9.86
N ALA A 654 16.11 -43.76 9.93
CA ALA A 654 16.83 -43.82 11.21
C ALA A 654 16.70 -42.52 12.03
N ALA A 655 16.68 -41.36 11.39
CA ALA A 655 16.55 -40.06 12.03
C ALA A 655 15.13 -39.74 12.52
N GLN A 656 14.09 -40.37 11.95
CA GLN A 656 12.67 -40.04 12.19
C GLN A 656 12.30 -39.85 13.66
N THR A 657 12.71 -40.75 14.55
CA THR A 657 12.40 -40.64 15.99
C THR A 657 13.13 -39.46 16.63
N ALA A 658 14.43 -39.29 16.34
CA ALA A 658 15.24 -38.21 16.89
C ALA A 658 14.72 -36.84 16.46
N TYR A 659 14.41 -36.66 15.17
CA TYR A 659 13.81 -35.43 14.63
C TYR A 659 12.52 -35.06 15.38
N LYS A 660 11.56 -35.99 15.50
CA LYS A 660 10.28 -35.72 16.17
C LYS A 660 10.47 -35.39 17.66
N THR A 661 11.32 -36.11 18.37
CA THR A 661 11.63 -35.83 19.79
C THR A 661 12.28 -34.45 19.96
N CYS A 662 13.30 -34.15 19.18
CA CYS A 662 14.06 -32.90 19.28
C CYS A 662 13.22 -31.68 18.92
N ILE A 663 12.39 -31.73 17.87
CA ILE A 663 11.50 -30.62 17.49
C ILE A 663 10.42 -30.38 18.55
N VAL A 664 9.80 -31.45 19.08
CA VAL A 664 8.84 -31.32 20.20
C VAL A 664 9.50 -30.70 21.43
N TYR A 665 10.74 -31.10 21.75
CA TYR A 665 11.53 -30.48 22.83
C TYR A 665 11.80 -28.99 22.55
N ALA A 666 12.30 -28.64 21.36
CA ALA A 666 12.56 -27.26 20.95
C ALA A 666 11.31 -26.38 21.12
N ILE A 667 10.16 -26.82 20.63
CA ILE A 667 8.88 -26.12 20.80
C ILE A 667 8.55 -25.95 22.30
N GLN A 668 8.60 -27.02 23.09
CA GLN A 668 8.23 -26.97 24.52
C GLN A 668 9.13 -26.02 25.32
N ARG A 669 10.43 -25.97 25.02
CA ARG A 669 11.39 -25.11 25.73
C ARG A 669 11.33 -23.65 25.25
N LEU A 670 11.32 -23.39 23.94
CA LEU A 670 11.23 -22.02 23.38
C LEU A 670 9.89 -21.35 23.75
N SER A 671 8.82 -22.13 23.93
CA SER A 671 7.55 -21.64 24.47
C SER A 671 7.67 -21.04 25.87
N THR A 672 8.61 -21.48 26.73
CA THR A 672 8.73 -20.93 28.09
C THR A 672 9.28 -19.50 28.11
N VAL A 673 9.88 -19.04 27.00
CA VAL A 673 10.43 -17.69 26.82
C VAL A 673 9.69 -16.87 25.75
N GLY A 674 8.56 -17.36 25.25
CA GLY A 674 7.64 -16.57 24.41
C GLY A 674 8.08 -16.33 22.96
N VAL A 675 8.92 -17.22 22.41
CA VAL A 675 9.35 -17.15 21.00
C VAL A 675 8.18 -17.49 20.06
N ALA A 676 7.97 -16.68 19.03
CA ALA A 676 7.04 -17.01 17.95
C ALA A 676 7.69 -18.04 17.01
N MET A 677 7.10 -19.22 16.86
CA MET A 677 7.70 -20.32 16.11
C MET A 677 6.91 -20.67 14.86
N TYR A 678 7.65 -20.85 13.77
CA TYR A 678 7.17 -21.39 12.51
C TYR A 678 8.00 -22.65 12.21
N LEU A 679 7.36 -23.81 12.08
CA LEU A 679 8.08 -25.06 11.77
C LEU A 679 8.34 -25.13 10.26
N ASP A 680 9.52 -25.56 9.83
CA ASP A 680 9.76 -25.72 8.39
C ASP A 680 8.82 -26.76 7.75
N ALA A 681 8.27 -26.40 6.59
CA ALA A 681 7.44 -27.23 5.75
C ALA A 681 7.98 -27.39 4.32
N GLY A 682 9.26 -27.07 4.09
CA GLY A 682 9.87 -27.16 2.78
C GLY A 682 9.27 -26.13 1.84
N HIS A 683 8.71 -26.57 0.71
CA HIS A 683 8.20 -25.67 -0.33
C HIS A 683 7.15 -26.34 -1.22
N ALA A 684 6.51 -25.56 -2.09
CA ALA A 684 5.49 -26.00 -3.03
C ALA A 684 5.90 -27.28 -3.79
N GLY A 685 7.02 -27.24 -4.52
CA GLY A 685 7.57 -28.40 -5.24
C GLY A 685 8.00 -29.62 -4.44
N TRP A 686 7.83 -29.60 -3.11
CA TRP A 686 8.11 -30.74 -2.23
C TRP A 686 6.84 -31.23 -1.55
N LEU A 687 6.19 -30.41 -0.72
CA LEU A 687 5.00 -30.81 0.05
C LEU A 687 3.68 -30.29 -0.54
N GLY A 688 3.74 -29.40 -1.54
CA GLY A 688 2.58 -28.86 -2.26
C GLY A 688 1.93 -29.84 -3.24
N TRP A 689 2.69 -30.80 -3.77
CA TRP A 689 2.15 -31.91 -4.57
C TRP A 689 0.90 -32.50 -3.91
N PRO A 690 -0.25 -32.63 -4.60
CA PRO A 690 -1.52 -32.99 -3.97
C PRO A 690 -1.54 -34.29 -3.15
N ALA A 691 -0.66 -35.24 -3.46
CA ALA A 691 -0.48 -36.47 -2.68
C ALA A 691 0.21 -36.27 -1.33
N ASN A 692 1.06 -35.23 -1.20
CA ASN A 692 1.89 -34.95 -0.04
C ASN A 692 1.19 -34.02 0.97
N LEU A 693 0.23 -33.19 0.53
CA LEU A 693 -0.52 -32.24 1.35
C LEU A 693 -1.15 -32.88 2.61
N GLN A 694 -1.90 -33.96 2.47
CA GLN A 694 -2.58 -34.60 3.61
C GLN A 694 -1.60 -35.33 4.56
N PRO A 695 -0.60 -36.11 4.07
CA PRO A 695 0.49 -36.59 4.91
C PRO A 695 1.23 -35.48 5.69
N ALA A 696 1.56 -34.37 5.03
CA ALA A 696 2.20 -33.21 5.65
C ALA A 696 1.32 -32.60 6.75
N ALA A 697 0.05 -32.28 6.45
CA ALA A 697 -0.89 -31.73 7.42
C ALA A 697 -1.06 -32.64 8.66
N THR A 698 -1.09 -33.95 8.44
CA THR A 698 -1.17 -34.96 9.50
C THR A 698 0.09 -34.96 10.38
N LEU A 699 1.28 -34.85 9.79
CA LEU A 699 2.54 -34.79 10.53
C LEU A 699 2.67 -33.50 11.36
N PHE A 700 2.42 -32.33 10.77
CA PHE A 700 2.52 -31.06 11.48
C PHE A 700 1.46 -30.94 12.59
N GLY A 701 0.24 -31.40 12.35
CA GLY A 701 -0.80 -31.53 13.38
C GLY A 701 -0.36 -32.43 14.55
N GLN A 702 0.26 -33.58 14.27
CA GLN A 702 0.83 -34.46 15.30
C GLN A 702 1.97 -33.80 16.10
N ILE A 703 2.89 -33.08 15.47
CA ILE A 703 3.98 -32.38 16.17
C ILE A 703 3.43 -31.26 17.06
N TYR A 704 2.53 -30.42 16.54
CA TYR A 704 1.88 -29.36 17.31
C TYR A 704 1.14 -29.89 18.55
N GLN A 705 0.35 -30.95 18.38
CA GLN A 705 -0.35 -31.60 19.50
C GLN A 705 0.62 -32.28 20.49
N SER A 706 1.69 -32.93 20.01
CA SER A 706 2.70 -33.58 20.86
C SER A 706 3.50 -32.58 21.70
N ALA A 707 3.68 -31.35 21.21
CA ALA A 707 4.24 -30.24 21.96
C ALA A 707 3.27 -29.58 22.96
N GLY A 708 2.01 -30.03 23.01
CA GLY A 708 0.96 -29.50 23.89
C GLY A 708 0.15 -28.35 23.29
N SER A 709 0.15 -28.17 21.97
CA SER A 709 -0.53 -27.10 21.23
C SER A 709 -0.29 -25.68 21.78
N PRO A 710 0.96 -25.25 22.03
CA PRO A 710 1.23 -23.92 22.59
C PRO A 710 1.03 -22.83 21.53
N ASN A 711 0.37 -21.72 21.90
CA ASN A 711 0.06 -20.60 20.99
C ASN A 711 1.28 -19.78 20.53
N THR A 712 2.46 -20.08 21.06
CA THR A 712 3.78 -19.64 20.57
C THR A 712 4.15 -20.29 19.24
N VAL A 713 3.66 -21.50 18.93
CA VAL A 713 3.73 -22.05 17.57
C VAL A 713 2.66 -21.39 16.73
N ARG A 714 3.09 -20.39 15.97
CA ARG A 714 2.24 -19.54 15.13
C ARG A 714 1.85 -20.25 13.83
N GLY A 715 2.71 -21.15 13.33
CA GLY A 715 2.40 -21.97 12.17
C GLY A 715 3.62 -22.59 11.49
N LEU A 716 3.76 -22.39 10.18
CA LEU A 716 4.79 -23.01 9.33
C LEU A 716 5.63 -21.98 8.55
N ALA A 717 6.84 -22.36 8.16
CA ALA A 717 7.68 -21.61 7.22
C ALA A 717 7.77 -22.37 5.89
N THR A 718 7.78 -21.67 4.76
CA THR A 718 7.94 -22.29 3.44
C THR A 718 8.94 -21.54 2.54
N ASN A 719 9.38 -22.21 1.48
CA ASN A 719 10.42 -21.80 0.54
C ASN A 719 11.80 -21.53 1.18
N VAL A 720 12.02 -21.94 2.42
CA VAL A 720 13.28 -21.70 3.17
C VAL A 720 14.47 -22.19 2.35
N ALA A 721 15.41 -21.29 2.05
CA ALA A 721 16.56 -21.54 1.19
C ALA A 721 16.24 -22.03 -0.25
N ASN A 722 15.00 -21.93 -0.72
CA ASN A 722 14.59 -22.28 -2.08
C ASN A 722 14.31 -21.00 -2.91
N TYR A 723 13.62 -21.12 -4.05
CA TYR A 723 13.58 -20.11 -5.12
C TYR A 723 12.19 -19.88 -5.71
N ASN A 724 11.14 -20.53 -5.22
CA ASN A 724 9.80 -20.44 -5.80
C ASN A 724 9.23 -19.03 -5.63
N SER A 725 8.49 -18.56 -6.63
CA SER A 725 7.72 -17.32 -6.51
C SER A 725 6.71 -17.42 -5.37
N TYR A 726 6.53 -16.33 -4.62
CA TYR A 726 5.41 -16.20 -3.69
C TYR A 726 4.06 -16.39 -4.39
N THR A 727 3.90 -15.77 -5.57
CA THR A 727 2.78 -16.03 -6.48
C THR A 727 3.16 -15.76 -7.95
N THR A 728 2.58 -16.50 -8.90
CA THR A 728 2.75 -16.27 -10.34
C THR A 728 1.48 -16.61 -11.14
N ASN A 729 1.28 -15.94 -12.28
CA ASN A 729 0.27 -16.32 -13.28
C ASN A 729 0.85 -17.20 -14.41
N SER A 730 2.16 -17.45 -14.38
CA SER A 730 2.88 -18.32 -15.31
C SER A 730 3.71 -19.31 -14.48
N PRO A 731 3.33 -20.60 -14.43
CA PRO A 731 4.14 -21.63 -13.78
C PRO A 731 5.56 -21.65 -14.33
N ASP A 732 6.54 -21.91 -13.46
CA ASP A 732 7.92 -22.19 -13.87
C ASP A 732 7.95 -23.55 -14.61
N PRO A 733 8.62 -23.69 -15.77
CA PRO A 733 8.67 -24.96 -16.51
C PRO A 733 9.07 -26.18 -15.67
N CYS A 734 9.85 -26.00 -14.59
CA CYS A 734 10.22 -27.12 -13.71
C CYS A 734 9.06 -27.65 -12.83
N THR A 735 7.94 -26.93 -12.70
CA THR A 735 6.77 -27.32 -11.88
C THR A 735 5.77 -28.20 -12.63
N GLN A 736 6.11 -28.69 -13.84
CA GLN A 736 5.16 -29.36 -14.73
C GLN A 736 4.51 -30.59 -14.09
N GLY A 737 3.20 -30.48 -13.82
CA GLY A 737 2.37 -31.56 -13.27
C GLY A 737 1.80 -31.28 -11.89
N ASP A 738 2.32 -30.29 -11.17
CA ASP A 738 1.74 -29.83 -9.91
C ASP A 738 0.76 -28.66 -10.14
N PRO A 739 -0.51 -28.73 -9.69
CA PRO A 739 -1.38 -27.56 -9.66
C PRO A 739 -0.93 -26.48 -8.67
N ASN A 740 -0.12 -26.82 -7.67
CA ASN A 740 0.37 -25.91 -6.64
C ASN A 740 1.80 -25.43 -6.99
N TYR A 741 1.94 -24.75 -8.13
CA TYR A 741 3.24 -24.36 -8.70
C TYR A 741 3.90 -23.14 -8.03
N ASP A 742 3.22 -22.49 -7.08
CA ASP A 742 3.78 -21.39 -6.28
C ASP A 742 3.44 -21.56 -4.78
N GLU A 743 4.10 -20.76 -3.93
CA GLU A 743 3.98 -20.90 -2.48
C GLU A 743 2.59 -20.51 -1.97
N LEU A 744 1.94 -19.50 -2.54
CA LEU A 744 0.60 -19.09 -2.10
C LEU A 744 -0.46 -20.14 -2.47
N LEU A 745 -0.34 -20.81 -3.62
CA LEU A 745 -1.18 -21.95 -4.01
C LEU A 745 -0.98 -23.14 -3.05
N TYR A 746 0.28 -23.50 -2.77
CA TYR A 746 0.64 -24.53 -1.79
C TYR A 746 0.03 -24.24 -0.40
N ILE A 747 0.23 -23.02 0.12
CA ILE A 747 -0.27 -22.59 1.44
C ILE A 747 -1.81 -22.62 1.46
N THR A 748 -2.46 -22.15 0.40
CA THR A 748 -3.93 -22.15 0.27
C THR A 748 -4.50 -23.57 0.24
N ALA A 749 -3.80 -24.52 -0.37
CA ALA A 749 -4.18 -25.93 -0.39
C ALA A 749 -3.92 -26.65 0.96
N LEU A 750 -2.86 -26.28 1.69
CA LEU A 750 -2.45 -26.94 2.93
C LEU A 750 -3.18 -26.42 4.19
N ALA A 751 -3.40 -25.11 4.31
CA ALA A 751 -3.95 -24.48 5.52
C ALA A 751 -5.31 -25.07 6.01
N PRO A 752 -6.27 -25.42 5.13
CA PRO A 752 -7.51 -26.09 5.56
C PRO A 752 -7.28 -27.50 6.13
N LEU A 753 -6.28 -28.22 5.62
CA LEU A 753 -5.95 -29.58 6.07
C LEU A 753 -5.22 -29.56 7.41
N LEU A 754 -4.33 -28.59 7.64
CA LEU A 754 -3.69 -28.33 8.94
C LEU A 754 -4.74 -27.99 10.00
N SER A 755 -5.66 -27.07 9.67
CA SER A 755 -6.78 -26.69 10.53
C SER A 755 -7.64 -27.90 10.89
N SER A 756 -7.95 -28.75 9.91
CA SER A 756 -8.66 -30.03 10.11
C SER A 756 -7.86 -31.05 10.93
N SER A 757 -6.53 -30.95 10.93
CA SER A 757 -5.59 -31.75 11.73
C SER A 757 -5.32 -31.13 13.11
N GLY A 758 -6.13 -30.16 13.55
CA GLY A 758 -6.04 -29.53 14.87
C GLY A 758 -4.95 -28.46 15.02
N PHE A 759 -4.37 -27.99 13.92
CA PHE A 759 -3.32 -26.97 13.91
C PHE A 759 -3.72 -25.81 12.97
N PRO A 760 -4.35 -24.74 13.48
CA PRO A 760 -4.75 -23.57 12.68
C PRO A 760 -3.52 -22.67 12.39
N ALA A 761 -2.61 -23.19 11.57
CA ALA A 761 -1.33 -22.57 11.26
C ALA A 761 -1.47 -21.32 10.37
N HIS A 762 -0.72 -20.28 10.71
CA HIS A 762 -0.33 -19.22 9.77
C HIS A 762 1.02 -19.56 9.11
N PHE A 763 1.50 -18.70 8.22
CA PHE A 763 2.66 -18.97 7.38
C PHE A 763 3.62 -17.79 7.30
N ILE A 764 4.91 -18.08 7.13
CA ILE A 764 5.89 -17.14 6.59
C ILE A 764 6.57 -17.76 5.37
N VAL A 765 6.90 -16.94 4.38
CA VAL A 765 7.48 -17.41 3.10
C VAL A 765 8.81 -16.73 2.85
N ASP A 766 9.87 -17.53 2.72
CA ASP A 766 11.18 -17.04 2.29
C ASP A 766 11.11 -16.58 0.84
N GLN A 767 11.54 -15.35 0.54
CA GLN A 767 11.71 -14.83 -0.82
C GLN A 767 13.13 -14.31 -1.06
N GLY A 768 14.09 -14.65 -0.19
CA GLY A 768 15.48 -14.16 -0.23
C GLY A 768 16.19 -14.40 -1.57
N ARG A 769 15.80 -15.40 -2.36
CA ARG A 769 16.39 -15.71 -3.67
C ARG A 769 15.40 -15.85 -4.83
N SER A 770 14.13 -15.51 -4.60
CA SER A 770 13.02 -15.77 -5.54
C SER A 770 12.77 -14.65 -6.56
N GLY A 771 13.63 -13.63 -6.67
CA GLY A 771 13.42 -12.52 -7.60
C GLY A 771 13.44 -12.92 -9.07
N GLN A 772 14.15 -14.01 -9.40
CA GLN A 772 14.24 -14.56 -10.75
C GLN A 772 13.66 -15.97 -10.77
N GLN A 773 12.80 -16.25 -11.75
CA GLN A 773 12.10 -17.53 -11.93
C GLN A 773 12.54 -18.18 -13.26
N ASN A 774 12.14 -19.44 -13.50
CA ASN A 774 12.45 -20.20 -14.73
C ASN A 774 13.95 -20.48 -14.90
N LEU A 775 14.68 -20.66 -13.78
CA LEU A 775 16.14 -20.84 -13.75
C LEU A 775 16.58 -22.31 -13.66
N ARG A 776 15.72 -23.19 -13.15
CA ARG A 776 16.04 -24.59 -12.82
C ARG A 776 15.70 -25.54 -13.96
N GLN A 777 16.46 -26.62 -14.11
CA GLN A 777 16.13 -27.70 -15.05
C GLN A 777 15.11 -28.68 -14.46
N GLN A 778 15.18 -28.96 -13.16
CA GLN A 778 14.23 -29.76 -12.39
C GLN A 778 13.90 -29.03 -11.07
N TRP A 779 12.69 -29.23 -10.53
CA TRP A 779 12.26 -28.47 -9.35
C TRP A 779 13.05 -28.81 -8.07
N GLY A 780 13.63 -30.02 -8.03
CA GLY A 780 14.54 -30.48 -6.97
C GLY A 780 15.96 -29.92 -7.06
N ASP A 781 16.29 -29.10 -8.05
CA ASP A 781 17.59 -28.45 -8.15
C ASP A 781 17.63 -27.26 -7.18
N TRP A 782 18.40 -27.40 -6.08
CA TRP A 782 18.42 -26.45 -4.97
C TRP A 782 19.77 -25.73 -4.73
N CYS A 783 20.89 -26.31 -5.14
CA CYS A 783 22.21 -25.85 -4.70
C CYS A 783 22.75 -24.70 -5.56
N ASN A 784 22.90 -23.50 -4.97
CA ASN A 784 23.47 -22.29 -5.57
C ASN A 784 22.86 -21.97 -6.96
N ILE A 785 21.54 -21.91 -7.12
CA ILE A 785 20.93 -21.81 -8.46
C ILE A 785 21.38 -20.55 -9.21
N LYS A 786 22.06 -20.78 -10.35
CA LYS A 786 22.82 -19.80 -11.12
C LYS A 786 21.93 -18.72 -11.67
N GLY A 787 22.31 -17.48 -11.40
CA GLY A 787 21.54 -16.34 -11.91
C GLY A 787 20.23 -16.06 -11.17
N ALA A 788 20.07 -16.57 -9.94
CA ALA A 788 19.04 -16.11 -9.00
C ALA A 788 19.16 -14.61 -8.70
N GLY A 789 18.13 -14.03 -8.10
CA GLY A 789 18.07 -12.62 -7.71
C GLY A 789 17.38 -12.43 -6.36
N PHE A 790 17.78 -11.41 -5.59
CA PHE A 790 17.06 -11.04 -4.36
C PHE A 790 15.59 -10.74 -4.66
N GLY A 791 14.67 -11.43 -3.98
CA GLY A 791 13.23 -11.35 -4.26
C GLY A 791 12.50 -10.24 -3.51
N ILE A 792 11.18 -10.40 -3.38
CA ILE A 792 10.30 -9.51 -2.61
C ILE A 792 10.88 -9.32 -1.20
N ARG A 793 11.04 -8.07 -0.75
CA ARG A 793 11.60 -7.79 0.58
C ARG A 793 10.63 -8.18 1.70
N PRO A 794 11.12 -8.43 2.94
CA PRO A 794 10.26 -8.81 4.06
C PRO A 794 9.13 -7.81 4.30
N THR A 795 7.89 -8.29 4.38
CA THR A 795 6.69 -7.46 4.56
C THR A 795 5.48 -8.26 5.04
N THR A 796 4.68 -7.65 5.93
CA THR A 796 3.39 -8.18 6.37
C THR A 796 2.25 -7.89 5.37
N VAL A 797 2.53 -7.19 4.25
CA VAL A 797 1.56 -6.96 3.17
C VAL A 797 1.56 -8.16 2.21
N THR A 798 0.92 -9.25 2.65
CA THR A 798 1.02 -10.58 2.01
C THR A 798 -0.14 -10.89 1.05
N ASN A 799 -1.23 -10.12 1.07
CA ASN A 799 -2.48 -10.41 0.35
C ASN A 799 -3.12 -11.77 0.70
N SER A 800 -2.77 -12.39 1.81
CA SER A 800 -3.31 -13.69 2.26
C SER A 800 -3.58 -13.69 3.77
N SER A 801 -4.77 -14.16 4.17
CA SER A 801 -5.11 -14.32 5.60
C SER A 801 -4.33 -15.44 6.29
N TYR A 802 -3.71 -16.34 5.53
CA TYR A 802 -2.86 -17.40 6.06
C TYR A 802 -1.41 -16.93 6.28
N VAL A 803 -0.90 -15.99 5.48
CA VAL A 803 0.52 -15.59 5.52
C VAL A 803 0.72 -14.34 6.36
N ASP A 804 1.46 -14.46 7.46
CA ASP A 804 1.79 -13.36 8.37
C ASP A 804 2.83 -12.40 7.78
N SER A 805 3.86 -12.93 7.12
CA SER A 805 4.90 -12.12 6.49
C SER A 805 5.60 -12.87 5.35
N ILE A 806 5.91 -12.14 4.28
CA ILE A 806 7.06 -12.49 3.43
C ILE A 806 8.33 -12.17 4.25
N VAL A 807 9.36 -13.00 4.15
CA VAL A 807 10.59 -12.92 4.94
C VAL A 807 11.79 -13.30 4.08
N TRP A 808 13.01 -13.04 4.55
CA TRP A 808 14.26 -13.52 3.95
C TRP A 808 14.94 -14.46 4.96
N VAL A 809 14.68 -15.76 4.85
CA VAL A 809 15.18 -16.73 5.83
C VAL A 809 16.62 -17.09 5.49
N LYS A 810 16.92 -17.58 4.29
CA LYS A 810 18.30 -17.84 3.86
C LYS A 810 19.03 -16.53 3.47
N PRO A 811 20.15 -16.17 4.11
CA PRO A 811 20.95 -15.02 3.69
C PRO A 811 21.59 -15.31 2.33
N GLY A 812 21.17 -14.55 1.31
CA GLY A 812 21.64 -14.74 -0.06
C GLY A 812 23.10 -14.32 -0.20
N GLY A 813 23.99 -15.25 -0.55
CA GLY A 813 25.44 -15.01 -0.59
C GLY A 813 26.20 -15.97 0.32
N GLU A 814 25.59 -16.45 1.41
CA GLU A 814 26.02 -17.69 2.05
C GLU A 814 25.74 -18.88 1.11
N CYS A 815 26.77 -19.65 0.76
CA CYS A 815 26.66 -20.83 -0.11
C CYS A 815 25.78 -21.94 0.47
N ASP A 816 25.11 -22.71 -0.40
CA ASP A 816 24.31 -23.89 -0.02
C ASP A 816 25.16 -25.16 0.10
N GLY A 817 26.24 -25.28 -0.68
CA GLY A 817 27.06 -26.48 -0.74
C GLY A 817 28.12 -26.41 -1.83
N THR A 818 29.17 -27.22 -1.68
CA THR A 818 30.37 -27.11 -2.53
C THR A 818 30.27 -27.90 -3.82
N SER A 819 30.78 -27.32 -4.91
CA SER A 819 30.94 -27.99 -6.20
C SER A 819 32.25 -28.80 -6.30
N ASN A 820 33.04 -28.88 -5.21
CA ASN A 820 34.27 -29.66 -5.16
C ASN A 820 33.95 -31.13 -4.85
N SER A 821 33.95 -31.97 -5.88
CA SER A 821 33.66 -33.41 -5.79
C SER A 821 34.65 -34.24 -4.94
N SER A 822 35.74 -33.64 -4.47
CA SER A 822 36.68 -34.26 -3.53
C SER A 822 36.49 -33.79 -2.07
N ALA A 823 35.52 -32.92 -1.79
CA ALA A 823 35.21 -32.48 -0.43
C ALA A 823 34.37 -33.53 0.33
N PRO A 824 34.58 -33.72 1.65
CA PRO A 824 33.80 -34.69 2.45
C PRO A 824 32.29 -34.43 2.49
N ARG A 825 31.85 -33.21 2.20
CA ARG A 825 30.46 -32.73 2.20
C ARG A 825 29.97 -32.33 0.80
N TYR A 826 30.51 -33.00 -0.21
CA TYR A 826 30.07 -32.81 -1.59
C TYR A 826 28.68 -33.42 -1.81
N ASP A 827 27.76 -32.60 -2.29
CA ASP A 827 26.49 -33.04 -2.85
C ASP A 827 26.52 -32.90 -4.37
N SER A 828 26.03 -33.91 -5.09
CA SER A 828 25.96 -33.90 -6.55
C SER A 828 25.08 -32.79 -7.12
N THR A 829 24.07 -32.32 -6.37
CA THR A 829 23.23 -31.19 -6.79
C THR A 829 24.06 -29.91 -6.98
N CYS A 830 25.12 -29.74 -6.18
CA CYS A 830 26.02 -28.57 -6.24
C CYS A 830 27.00 -28.58 -7.42
N SER A 831 26.91 -29.57 -8.32
CA SER A 831 27.65 -29.63 -9.59
C SER A 831 26.76 -29.77 -10.82
N LEU A 832 25.44 -29.60 -10.70
CA LEU A 832 24.53 -29.53 -11.85
C LEU A 832 24.82 -28.29 -12.72
N SER A 833 24.40 -28.32 -13.98
CA SER A 833 24.75 -27.29 -14.96
C SER A 833 24.11 -25.91 -14.68
N ASP A 834 23.01 -25.89 -13.95
CA ASP A 834 22.32 -24.73 -13.39
C ASP A 834 22.74 -24.38 -11.95
N ALA A 835 23.47 -25.23 -11.23
CA ALA A 835 24.18 -24.83 -10.01
C ALA A 835 25.37 -23.92 -10.35
N ASP A 836 25.59 -22.83 -9.60
CA ASP A 836 26.70 -21.90 -9.82
C ASP A 836 28.03 -22.44 -9.27
N GLN A 837 29.12 -22.24 -10.02
CA GLN A 837 30.37 -22.99 -9.81
C GLN A 837 31.60 -22.16 -10.24
N PRO A 838 32.73 -22.19 -9.49
CA PRO A 838 33.01 -23.07 -8.36
C PRO A 838 32.47 -22.56 -7.01
N ALA A 839 31.78 -23.43 -6.27
CA ALA A 839 31.12 -23.07 -5.01
C ALA A 839 31.92 -23.49 -3.75
N PRO A 840 32.02 -22.63 -2.71
CA PRO A 840 32.72 -22.91 -1.44
C PRO A 840 31.92 -23.89 -0.54
N GLN A 841 32.28 -24.07 0.73
CA GLN A 841 31.48 -24.93 1.64
C GLN A 841 30.12 -24.29 1.94
N ALA A 842 29.13 -25.13 2.29
CA ALA A 842 27.85 -24.67 2.83
C ALA A 842 28.07 -23.69 4.00
N GLY A 843 27.34 -22.58 4.01
CA GLY A 843 27.46 -21.51 5.01
C GLY A 843 28.73 -20.65 4.90
N GLN A 844 29.55 -20.80 3.85
CA GLN A 844 30.64 -19.85 3.55
C GLN A 844 30.20 -18.81 2.52
N TRP A 845 30.76 -17.61 2.62
CA TRP A 845 30.50 -16.53 1.66
C TRP A 845 30.91 -16.88 0.22
N PHE A 846 30.00 -16.64 -0.73
CA PHE A 846 30.18 -16.85 -2.16
C PHE A 846 29.98 -15.52 -2.91
N GLN A 847 31.07 -14.76 -3.04
CA GLN A 847 31.08 -13.39 -3.57
C GLN A 847 30.38 -13.25 -4.93
N GLU A 848 30.70 -14.11 -5.90
CA GLU A 848 30.15 -14.02 -7.27
C GLU A 848 28.65 -14.29 -7.31
N TYR A 849 28.17 -15.17 -6.42
CA TYR A 849 26.76 -15.45 -6.21
C TYR A 849 26.02 -14.27 -5.56
N PHE A 850 26.60 -13.64 -4.54
CA PHE A 850 26.05 -12.41 -3.94
C PHE A 850 25.95 -11.27 -4.97
N VAL A 851 27.03 -11.01 -5.72
CA VAL A 851 27.05 -10.00 -6.80
C VAL A 851 25.93 -10.27 -7.81
N THR A 852 25.71 -11.54 -8.17
CA THR A 852 24.62 -11.95 -9.07
C THR A 852 23.24 -11.72 -8.45
N LEU A 853 23.03 -12.06 -7.18
CA LEU A 853 21.78 -11.82 -6.46
C LEU A 853 21.41 -10.34 -6.39
N VAL A 854 22.41 -9.47 -6.15
CA VAL A 854 22.27 -8.00 -6.14
C VAL A 854 21.92 -7.49 -7.54
N ALA A 855 22.73 -7.81 -8.55
CA ALA A 855 22.56 -7.32 -9.92
C ALA A 855 21.27 -7.82 -10.60
N LYS A 856 20.63 -8.86 -10.05
CA LYS A 856 19.35 -9.43 -10.52
C LYS A 856 18.20 -9.27 -9.54
N ALA A 857 18.32 -8.39 -8.54
CA ALA A 857 17.26 -8.15 -7.57
C ALA A 857 15.94 -7.76 -8.28
N ASN A 858 14.83 -8.37 -7.85
CA ASN A 858 13.49 -8.11 -8.37
C ASN A 858 12.46 -8.17 -7.22
N PRO A 859 11.92 -7.02 -6.76
CA PRO A 859 12.19 -5.68 -7.26
C PRO A 859 13.67 -5.25 -7.14
N PRO A 860 14.17 -4.35 -8.02
CA PRO A 860 15.53 -3.79 -7.91
C PRO A 860 15.86 -3.23 -6.53
N LEU A 861 17.15 -3.07 -6.24
CA LEU A 861 17.63 -2.59 -4.92
C LEU A 861 17.75 -1.07 -4.83
N ILE A 862 17.96 -0.40 -5.97
CA ILE A 862 18.06 1.05 -6.21
C ILE A 862 17.55 1.37 -7.62
#